data_AF-A0A7V2LCR9-F1
#
_entry.id   AF-A0A7V2LCR9-F1
#
_cell.length_a   1.000
_cell.length_b   1.000
_cell.length_c   1.000
_cell.angle_alpha   90.00
_cell.angle_beta   90.00
_cell.angle_gamma   90.00
#
_symmetry.space_group_name_H-M   'P 1'
#
loop_
_entity.id
_entity.type
_entity.pdbx_description
1 polymer ?
#
loop_
_entity_poly.entity_id
_entity_poly.type
_entity_poly.pdbx_seq_one_letter_code
_entity_poly.pdbx_strand_id
1 'polypeptide(L)'
;MTSKDIAELEALYAESLGKPLKEAKKIGDADIVVGITLQNEAGTVTNMCRQIAKAASKLFPDRKSVLVCAGDPDSKQAIKAVQETRPERDMKRIAFSMKDKRLSGKAWRLRAMMEIANSLKADLVVLDANLESRKSRNETEDTALEWFKHLLTPIEKEGIDLVIPRSNGHHLDVPDFTHLVRPLLASIFNLKIGSLPNQAFGVSSKLVGIYMADPDVWSARIGDHGIGTWLVITAVTSNAQICETSLGWKSYQAYPDKELVWRQQTEVLFEQIAAWKEWWRQRGDLIHPLAIFQDSRNHWPEVVMPDTNTLIERYKQGYNEFQGLYAEVLSRDASRELRKLSGSEPEKFMFPSHLWVEIVYDFLVAYCLEQEFNKTNLLNSFITLCYGREAGFIQELKTLEERLAAAIPDKADHLTALMAEWEIERQSQESIKQKPGFLARWREIETERKPLLPKVTYREFIPGVPLIVLKELVSPSGDIIRTDDIYRNILQRYHKEFEKFIHERLNLRSTATPEDIVKSITDLMLQVEDDLDKLLIPGDLSSIDGTQAVAQAIFRHFPHSETFALKPEVASWILRRNPPSNLFIRFSAANLAELEKKFGPNDLLALSSVSEETAYTSGVWEWIAGNARSEHFAPLNLEPLAVNSEDFRMLTILKETSTLSKLTGRVIIGNLLKGTGGKFPKLRYFITMAKNIVEAESLGKIWEQFARERKEFGTRVVNSLRGHWGKEPLSAHNIFENKIQRILIERLRGMNKDWHERGEPTMSRLVSNINNVVDCYHLASSFPDGTFIPCSAWTWASYSFKGGKGMPTPLSLHVERDWASREFLVELVKALGGSEEHIDRKITELMGEGRESENLATVILPGWDTVQEVIPEQLPLPAEPEAGKLSRFPDNPILRAIEDHPWESKYVFNPGVIRLDSKIYIFYRAFGDDQISRIGLAISSDGFHIDERLESPIYEPKEKWEKKGCEDPRLVLIGERIYMTYTAYDGVVAQIALASIELADFLARRWDKWERCGLAFPGFEDKDATLFPQLFNGRYMLYHRIEPSIWISSFERIECPWPREEHRILIGPGAGMVWDGLKIGGGSQPIKTKYGWLLIYHGVDNSWVYRLGVLLVALDNPGRVIYRSPNHVLEPEASCELGEEGCFVPHVVFTCGAVSGVDKAMLDDDDEVIIYYGAADTAICVATAKVSELIPEEIRLSRNHGFY
;
A
#
# COMPACT_ATOMS: atom_id res chain seq x y z
N MET A 1 3.66 25.95 -4.93
CA MET A 1 2.78 25.95 -6.13
C MET A 1 1.55 25.10 -5.84
N THR A 2 0.39 25.43 -6.40
CA THR A 2 -0.83 24.63 -6.25
C THR A 2 -0.82 23.43 -7.22
N SER A 3 -1.64 22.40 -6.98
CA SER A 3 -1.79 21.24 -7.89
C SER A 3 -2.20 21.66 -9.31
N LYS A 4 -3.01 22.72 -9.41
CA LYS A 4 -3.42 23.33 -10.67
C LYS A 4 -2.26 23.92 -11.45
N ASP A 5 -1.31 24.57 -10.77
CA ASP A 5 -0.15 25.18 -11.43
C ASP A 5 0.81 24.11 -11.98
N ILE A 6 0.95 22.98 -11.27
CA ILE A 6 1.78 21.84 -11.72
C ILE A 6 1.19 21.22 -12.99
N ALA A 7 -0.12 20.95 -13.00
CA ALA A 7 -0.80 20.40 -14.17
C ALA A 7 -0.69 21.31 -15.40
N GLU A 8 -0.70 22.63 -15.20
CA GLU A 8 -0.49 23.60 -16.28
C GLU A 8 0.95 23.53 -16.84
N LEU A 9 1.96 23.45 -15.98
CA LEU A 9 3.36 23.30 -16.42
C LEU A 9 3.59 22.00 -17.18
N GLU A 10 3.01 20.89 -16.73
CA GLU A 10 3.09 19.59 -17.40
C GLU A 10 2.47 19.64 -18.81
N ALA A 11 1.33 20.32 -18.97
CA ALA A 11 0.71 20.51 -20.27
C ALA A 11 1.61 21.29 -21.25
N LEU A 12 2.24 22.37 -20.77
CA LEU A 12 3.18 23.19 -21.56
C LEU A 12 4.45 22.42 -21.92
N TYR A 13 4.92 21.57 -21.00
CA TYR A 13 6.05 20.68 -21.23
C TYR A 13 5.73 19.66 -22.33
N ALA A 14 4.58 18.97 -22.23
CA ALA A 14 4.11 18.02 -23.24
C ALA A 14 3.98 18.69 -24.63
N GLU A 15 3.53 19.94 -24.67
CA GLU A 15 3.45 20.71 -25.91
C GLU A 15 4.84 21.01 -26.52
N SER A 16 5.84 21.25 -25.68
CA SER A 16 7.23 21.48 -26.08
C SER A 16 7.87 20.19 -26.62
N LEU A 17 7.57 19.05 -26.00
CA LEU A 17 8.21 17.76 -26.31
C LEU A 17 7.52 16.96 -27.43
N GLY A 18 6.28 17.30 -27.79
CA GLY A 18 5.50 16.54 -28.77
C GLY A 18 6.15 16.39 -30.15
N LYS A 19 6.90 17.39 -30.64
CA LYS A 19 7.66 17.28 -31.92
C LYS A 19 8.96 16.49 -31.74
N PRO A 20 9.84 16.81 -30.77
CA PRO A 20 11.06 16.03 -30.49
C PRO A 20 10.81 14.53 -30.31
N LEU A 21 9.79 14.13 -29.56
CA LEU A 21 9.47 12.70 -29.36
C LEU A 21 8.98 12.03 -30.66
N LYS A 22 8.23 12.73 -31.51
CA LYS A 22 7.87 12.21 -32.84
C LYS A 22 9.10 12.01 -33.72
N GLU A 23 10.10 12.88 -33.61
CA GLU A 23 11.38 12.73 -34.32
C GLU A 23 12.19 11.55 -33.77
N ALA A 24 12.26 11.38 -32.44
CA ALA A 24 12.90 10.22 -31.80
C ALA A 24 12.26 8.91 -32.26
N LYS A 25 10.93 8.82 -32.27
CA LYS A 25 10.19 7.64 -32.77
C LYS A 25 10.49 7.32 -34.23
N LYS A 26 10.72 8.34 -35.08
CA LYS A 26 11.13 8.13 -36.48
C LYS A 26 12.56 7.63 -36.62
N ILE A 27 13.46 7.99 -35.69
CA ILE A 27 14.83 7.49 -35.67
C ILE A 27 14.87 6.01 -35.25
N GLY A 28 13.94 5.57 -34.39
CA GLY A 28 13.90 4.21 -33.83
C GLY A 28 15.01 3.99 -32.81
N ASP A 29 15.26 2.72 -32.44
CA ASP A 29 16.27 2.38 -31.42
C ASP A 29 17.66 2.97 -31.75
N ALA A 30 18.34 3.51 -30.75
CA ALA A 30 19.71 4.01 -30.82
C ALA A 30 20.49 3.53 -29.60
N ASP A 31 21.82 3.45 -29.72
CA ASP A 31 22.64 2.93 -28.64
C ASP A 31 23.14 4.04 -27.70
N ILE A 32 23.43 5.23 -28.24
CA ILE A 32 23.99 6.36 -27.50
C ILE A 32 23.23 7.65 -27.85
N VAL A 33 22.82 8.39 -26.84
CA VAL A 33 22.35 9.76 -26.95
C VAL A 33 23.37 10.69 -26.32
N VAL A 34 23.77 11.72 -27.07
CA VAL A 34 24.58 12.82 -26.53
C VAL A 34 23.69 14.04 -26.38
N GLY A 35 23.34 14.36 -25.13
CA GLY A 35 22.52 15.49 -24.73
C GLY A 35 23.37 16.75 -24.51
N ILE A 36 23.01 17.85 -25.17
CA ILE A 36 23.65 19.17 -24.98
C ILE A 36 22.61 20.19 -24.51
N THR A 37 22.82 20.77 -23.32
CA THR A 37 21.93 21.81 -22.78
C THR A 37 22.30 23.18 -23.34
N LEU A 38 21.31 24.01 -23.68
CA LEU A 38 21.51 25.33 -24.30
C LEU A 38 20.77 26.46 -23.55
N GLN A 39 21.38 27.64 -23.49
CA GLN A 39 20.78 28.90 -23.04
C GLN A 39 20.93 30.01 -24.10
N ASN A 40 22.14 30.45 -24.42
CA ASN A 40 22.37 31.46 -25.47
C ASN A 40 23.75 31.35 -26.16
N GLU A 41 24.24 30.13 -26.35
CA GLU A 41 25.61 29.84 -26.80
C GLU A 41 25.75 29.62 -28.32
N ALA A 42 25.12 30.46 -29.16
CA ALA A 42 25.05 30.23 -30.62
C ALA A 42 26.45 30.12 -31.31
N GLY A 43 27.47 30.77 -30.75
CA GLY A 43 28.84 30.79 -31.29
C GLY A 43 29.69 29.56 -30.95
N THR A 44 29.45 28.88 -29.83
CA THR A 44 30.31 27.78 -29.32
C THR A 44 29.69 26.40 -29.54
N VAL A 45 28.35 26.28 -29.47
CA VAL A 45 27.63 24.99 -29.59
C VAL A 45 27.91 24.26 -30.91
N THR A 46 28.03 24.99 -32.02
CA THR A 46 28.22 24.42 -33.36
C THR A 46 29.54 23.65 -33.47
N ASN A 47 30.60 24.18 -32.85
CA ASN A 47 31.90 23.52 -32.82
C ASN A 47 31.86 22.27 -31.95
N MET A 48 31.26 22.36 -30.76
CA MET A 48 31.09 21.25 -29.83
C MET A 48 30.31 20.09 -30.47
N CYS A 49 29.19 20.36 -31.14
CA CYS A 49 28.40 19.36 -31.86
C CYS A 49 29.24 18.63 -32.93
N ARG A 50 30.06 19.35 -33.69
CA ARG A 50 30.93 18.77 -34.72
C ARG A 50 32.00 17.88 -34.11
N GLN A 51 32.62 18.31 -33.01
CA GLN A 51 33.65 17.54 -32.30
C GLN A 51 33.08 16.26 -31.70
N ILE A 52 31.91 16.34 -31.05
CA ILE A 52 31.21 15.18 -30.48
C ILE A 52 30.79 14.19 -31.57
N ALA A 53 30.24 14.67 -32.70
CA ALA A 53 29.89 13.80 -33.80
C ALA A 53 31.11 13.04 -34.34
N LYS A 54 32.24 13.75 -34.50
CA LYS A 54 33.52 13.13 -34.88
C LYS A 54 34.05 12.15 -33.81
N ALA A 55 33.86 12.47 -32.53
CA ALA A 55 34.24 11.63 -31.40
C ALA A 55 33.48 10.31 -31.41
N ALA A 56 32.15 10.38 -31.49
CA ALA A 56 31.26 9.24 -31.49
C ALA A 56 31.60 8.29 -32.65
N SER A 57 31.74 8.81 -33.87
CA SER A 57 32.09 7.99 -35.03
C SER A 57 33.49 7.37 -34.95
N LYS A 58 34.44 8.00 -34.24
CA LYS A 58 35.82 7.49 -34.12
C LYS A 58 35.97 6.48 -32.97
N LEU A 59 35.37 6.76 -31.82
CA LEU A 59 35.53 5.97 -30.59
C LEU A 59 34.52 4.82 -30.51
N PHE A 60 33.35 4.98 -31.10
CA PHE A 60 32.24 4.02 -31.07
C PHE A 60 31.64 3.82 -32.47
N PRO A 61 32.44 3.37 -33.46
CA PRO A 61 32.02 3.29 -34.87
C PRO A 61 30.84 2.34 -35.13
N ASP A 62 30.70 1.30 -34.30
CA ASP A 62 29.65 0.28 -34.43
C ASP A 62 28.35 0.62 -33.67
N ARG A 63 28.29 1.79 -33.01
CA ARG A 63 27.17 2.21 -32.16
C ARG A 63 26.38 3.35 -32.79
N LYS A 64 25.07 3.16 -32.94
CA LYS A 64 24.17 4.18 -33.47
C LYS A 64 24.00 5.32 -32.47
N SER A 65 24.57 6.48 -32.80
CA SER A 65 24.57 7.66 -31.94
C SER A 65 23.58 8.73 -32.42
N VAL A 66 22.91 9.41 -31.48
CA VAL A 66 21.98 10.52 -31.74
C VAL A 66 22.35 11.74 -30.92
N LEU A 67 22.41 12.90 -31.56
CA LEU A 67 22.69 14.18 -30.89
C LEU A 67 21.37 14.86 -30.50
N VAL A 68 21.20 15.18 -29.21
CA VAL A 68 20.01 15.86 -28.71
C VAL A 68 20.40 17.20 -28.10
N CYS A 69 19.93 18.31 -28.68
CA CYS A 69 20.18 19.65 -28.15
C CYS A 69 18.87 20.24 -27.61
N ALA A 70 18.80 20.48 -26.30
CA ALA A 70 17.61 21.05 -25.64
C ALA A 70 17.92 22.43 -25.06
N GLY A 71 17.24 23.45 -25.56
CA GLY A 71 17.40 24.83 -25.14
C GLY A 71 16.24 25.37 -24.32
N ASP A 72 16.52 26.43 -23.56
CA ASP A 72 15.47 27.28 -22.98
C ASP A 72 14.72 28.06 -24.08
N PRO A 73 13.64 28.78 -23.76
CA PRO A 73 12.87 29.53 -24.76
C PRO A 73 13.62 30.64 -25.50
N ASP A 74 14.75 31.10 -24.95
CA ASP A 74 15.58 32.17 -25.51
C ASP A 74 16.72 31.62 -26.40
N SER A 75 16.97 30.31 -26.37
CA SER A 75 17.99 29.57 -27.15
C SER A 75 17.75 29.49 -28.67
N LYS A 76 16.78 30.23 -29.23
CA LYS A 76 16.32 30.08 -30.63
C LYS A 76 17.45 30.23 -31.66
N GLN A 77 18.40 31.14 -31.42
CA GLN A 77 19.55 31.35 -32.32
C GLN A 77 20.53 30.17 -32.27
N ALA A 78 20.79 29.62 -31.09
CA ALA A 78 21.64 28.44 -30.91
C ALA A 78 21.02 27.19 -31.56
N ILE A 79 19.70 26.98 -31.37
CA ILE A 79 18.98 25.86 -32.03
C ILE A 79 19.04 25.97 -33.54
N LYS A 80 18.85 27.18 -34.11
CA LYS A 80 18.98 27.41 -35.54
C LYS A 80 20.40 27.09 -36.04
N ALA A 81 21.43 27.52 -35.32
CA ALA A 81 22.82 27.22 -35.66
C ALA A 81 23.13 25.71 -35.66
N VAL A 82 22.63 24.97 -34.66
CA VAL A 82 22.76 23.50 -34.60
C VAL A 82 22.06 22.81 -35.77
N GLN A 83 20.87 23.30 -36.16
CA GLN A 83 20.12 22.77 -37.31
C GLN A 83 20.82 23.05 -38.65
N GLU A 84 21.45 24.21 -38.80
CA GLU A 84 22.17 24.64 -40.02
C GLU A 84 23.57 24.03 -40.14
N THR A 85 24.14 23.53 -39.04
CA THR A 85 25.44 22.83 -39.05
C THR A 85 25.38 21.60 -39.95
N ARG A 86 26.36 21.38 -40.83
CA ARG A 86 26.51 20.13 -41.59
C ARG A 86 27.33 19.12 -40.78
N PRO A 87 26.75 18.04 -40.22
CA PRO A 87 27.52 17.00 -39.56
C PRO A 87 28.30 16.17 -40.59
N GLU A 88 29.40 15.53 -40.16
CA GLU A 88 30.04 14.44 -40.91
C GLU A 88 29.07 13.23 -40.98
N ARG A 89 29.27 12.30 -41.94
CA ARG A 89 28.25 11.29 -42.33
C ARG A 89 27.70 10.47 -41.14
N ASP A 90 26.38 10.27 -41.16
CA ASP A 90 25.51 9.32 -40.42
C ASP A 90 24.97 9.61 -38.99
N MET A 91 25.37 10.68 -38.27
CA MET A 91 24.75 10.99 -36.96
C MET A 91 23.40 11.75 -37.09
N LYS A 92 22.32 11.20 -36.53
CA LYS A 92 21.01 11.89 -36.47
C LYS A 92 20.99 12.93 -35.35
N ARG A 93 20.12 13.94 -35.48
CA ARG A 93 19.99 15.02 -34.49
C ARG A 93 18.54 15.38 -34.20
N ILE A 94 18.28 15.80 -32.95
CA ILE A 94 17.04 16.40 -32.49
C ILE A 94 17.42 17.69 -31.77
N ALA A 95 16.99 18.85 -32.27
CA ALA A 95 17.31 20.15 -31.67
C ALA A 95 16.05 20.99 -31.50
N PHE A 96 15.75 21.39 -30.25
CA PHE A 96 14.53 22.10 -29.89
C PHE A 96 14.74 23.03 -28.69
N SER A 97 13.85 24.01 -28.56
CA SER A 97 13.73 24.89 -27.38
C SER A 97 12.40 24.66 -26.68
N MET A 98 12.36 24.83 -25.36
CA MET A 98 11.10 24.91 -24.63
C MET A 98 10.26 26.09 -25.13
N LYS A 99 8.92 25.97 -25.07
CA LYS A 99 8.01 26.99 -25.63
C LYS A 99 7.66 28.11 -24.65
N ASP A 100 7.61 27.82 -23.35
CA ASP A 100 7.17 28.75 -22.30
C ASP A 100 8.34 29.12 -21.37
N LYS A 101 8.42 30.40 -20.95
CA LYS A 101 9.46 30.93 -20.05
C LYS A 101 9.49 30.25 -18.69
N ARG A 102 8.37 29.70 -18.22
CA ARG A 102 8.30 28.94 -16.97
C ARG A 102 9.04 27.59 -17.04
N LEU A 103 9.40 27.14 -18.24
CA LEU A 103 10.18 25.92 -18.51
C LEU A 103 11.65 26.22 -18.86
N SER A 104 12.17 27.40 -18.49
CA SER A 104 13.57 27.76 -18.72
C SER A 104 14.57 26.95 -17.90
N GLY A 105 14.08 26.28 -16.84
CA GLY A 105 14.90 25.53 -15.92
C GLY A 105 15.74 24.42 -16.57
N LYS A 106 16.91 24.16 -15.99
CA LYS A 106 17.76 23.01 -16.32
C LYS A 106 17.06 21.67 -16.10
N ALA A 107 16.28 21.52 -15.02
CA ALA A 107 15.60 20.26 -14.71
C ALA A 107 14.69 19.79 -15.87
N TRP A 108 13.94 20.72 -16.47
CA TRP A 108 13.07 20.44 -17.62
C TRP A 108 13.84 20.00 -18.88
N ARG A 109 15.00 20.59 -19.13
CA ARG A 109 15.86 20.22 -20.26
C ARG A 109 16.46 18.83 -20.06
N LEU A 110 16.90 18.50 -18.84
CA LEU A 110 17.39 17.16 -18.50
C LEU A 110 16.28 16.11 -18.63
N ARG A 111 15.08 16.37 -18.10
CA ARG A 111 13.90 15.51 -18.27
C ARG A 111 13.66 15.22 -19.75
N ALA A 112 13.62 16.25 -20.59
CA ALA A 112 13.38 16.09 -22.02
C ALA A 112 14.45 15.25 -22.73
N MET A 113 15.71 15.40 -22.35
CA MET A 113 16.78 14.53 -22.88
C MET A 113 16.63 13.08 -22.43
N MET A 114 16.27 12.85 -21.17
CA MET A 114 16.03 11.51 -20.63
C MET A 114 14.80 10.85 -21.26
N GLU A 115 13.71 11.58 -21.49
CA GLU A 115 12.52 11.07 -22.18
C GLU A 115 12.82 10.67 -23.63
N ILE A 116 13.62 11.50 -24.33
CA ILE A 116 14.08 11.18 -25.68
C ILE A 116 15.01 9.96 -25.68
N ALA A 117 15.97 9.89 -24.75
CA ALA A 117 16.86 8.75 -24.62
C ALA A 117 16.10 7.46 -24.27
N ASN A 118 15.12 7.53 -23.38
CA ASN A 118 14.23 6.43 -23.03
C ASN A 118 13.42 5.96 -24.25
N SER A 119 12.87 6.89 -25.04
CA SER A 119 12.17 6.56 -26.29
C SER A 119 13.08 5.90 -27.34
N LEU A 120 14.39 6.14 -27.29
CA LEU A 120 15.39 5.56 -28.18
C LEU A 120 16.05 4.30 -27.59
N LYS A 121 15.80 3.98 -26.31
CA LYS A 121 16.47 2.92 -25.52
C LYS A 121 17.99 3.07 -25.46
N ALA A 122 18.46 4.30 -25.38
CA ALA A 122 19.88 4.63 -25.49
C ALA A 122 20.52 5.00 -24.14
N ASP A 123 21.81 4.72 -24.00
CA ASP A 123 22.63 5.31 -22.93
C ASP A 123 22.76 6.82 -23.18
N LEU A 124 22.81 7.63 -22.13
CA LEU A 124 22.80 9.09 -22.23
C LEU A 124 24.07 9.70 -21.64
N VAL A 125 24.74 10.54 -22.42
CA VAL A 125 25.79 11.45 -21.93
C VAL A 125 25.27 12.87 -22.02
N VAL A 126 25.24 13.57 -20.90
CA VAL A 126 24.82 14.98 -20.81
C VAL A 126 26.05 15.88 -20.73
N LEU A 127 26.04 16.98 -21.48
CA LEU A 127 27.07 18.02 -21.46
C LEU A 127 26.41 19.41 -21.54
N ASP A 128 26.87 20.38 -20.76
CA ASP A 128 26.46 21.78 -20.91
C ASP A 128 27.22 22.47 -22.07
N ALA A 129 26.59 23.40 -22.79
CA ALA A 129 27.24 24.09 -23.93
C ALA A 129 28.29 25.15 -23.54
N ASN A 130 28.37 25.52 -22.25
CA ASN A 130 29.29 26.52 -21.71
C ASN A 130 30.67 25.96 -21.29
N LEU A 131 31.05 24.79 -21.78
CA LEU A 131 32.35 24.18 -21.46
C LEU A 131 33.45 24.84 -22.30
N GLU A 132 34.17 25.82 -21.73
CA GLU A 132 35.27 26.50 -22.40
C GLU A 132 36.55 25.63 -22.50
N SER A 133 37.20 25.66 -23.68
CA SER A 133 38.49 25.02 -23.92
C SER A 133 39.67 25.85 -23.44
N ARG A 134 40.69 25.19 -22.88
CA ARG A 134 42.00 25.77 -22.50
C ARG A 134 42.59 26.65 -23.62
N LYS A 135 42.95 27.91 -23.33
CA LYS A 135 43.96 28.67 -24.10
C LYS A 135 45.31 28.57 -23.38
N SER A 136 46.06 27.49 -23.64
CA SER A 136 47.46 27.39 -23.27
C SER A 136 48.32 28.05 -24.34
N ARG A 137 49.46 28.61 -23.94
CA ARG A 137 50.36 29.44 -24.76
C ARG A 137 51.05 28.73 -25.96
N ASN A 138 50.57 27.55 -26.40
CA ASN A 138 50.87 26.98 -27.73
C ASN A 138 50.07 25.69 -28.11
N GLU A 139 49.09 25.22 -27.34
CA GLU A 139 48.23 24.08 -27.72
C GLU A 139 46.78 24.27 -27.22
N THR A 140 45.80 24.01 -28.09
CA THR A 140 44.37 23.94 -27.75
C THR A 140 44.03 22.47 -27.46
N GLU A 141 43.93 22.06 -26.19
CA GLU A 141 43.46 20.72 -25.82
C GLU A 141 41.92 20.65 -25.92
N ASP A 142 41.42 19.74 -26.76
CA ASP A 142 39.99 19.55 -27.07
C ASP A 142 39.24 18.88 -25.91
N THR A 143 38.63 19.68 -25.05
CA THR A 143 38.14 19.28 -23.71
C THR A 143 36.82 18.48 -23.77
N ALA A 144 35.92 18.83 -24.68
CA ALA A 144 34.63 18.14 -24.84
C ALA A 144 34.75 16.69 -25.35
N LEU A 145 35.76 16.42 -26.19
CA LEU A 145 36.06 15.07 -26.73
C LEU A 145 36.49 14.11 -25.61
N GLU A 146 37.45 14.52 -24.79
CA GLU A 146 37.94 13.70 -23.68
C GLU A 146 36.84 13.48 -22.63
N TRP A 147 36.01 14.49 -22.35
CA TRP A 147 34.90 14.35 -21.39
C TRP A 147 33.84 13.37 -21.87
N PHE A 148 33.43 13.46 -23.14
CA PHE A 148 32.50 12.51 -23.73
C PHE A 148 33.02 11.07 -23.61
N LYS A 149 34.29 10.85 -23.94
CA LYS A 149 34.95 9.54 -23.79
C LYS A 149 34.96 9.06 -22.34
N HIS A 150 35.30 9.92 -21.39
CA HIS A 150 35.45 9.55 -19.98
C HIS A 150 34.10 9.26 -19.30
N LEU A 151 33.04 9.94 -19.72
CA LEU A 151 31.69 9.72 -19.19
C LEU A 151 31.04 8.45 -19.76
N LEU A 152 31.36 8.08 -21.02
CA LEU A 152 30.75 6.92 -21.67
C LEU A 152 31.53 5.63 -21.46
N THR A 153 32.86 5.68 -21.35
CA THR A 153 33.71 4.47 -21.26
C THR A 153 33.35 3.57 -20.06
N PRO A 154 33.10 4.07 -18.84
CA PRO A 154 32.73 3.22 -17.71
C PRO A 154 31.38 2.53 -17.90
N ILE A 155 30.42 3.19 -18.54
CA ILE A 155 29.10 2.61 -18.86
C ILE A 155 29.29 1.45 -19.83
N GLU A 156 30.03 1.69 -20.91
CA GLU A 156 30.25 0.72 -21.99
C GLU A 156 31.09 -0.49 -21.58
N LYS A 157 32.18 -0.26 -20.85
CA LYS A 157 33.19 -1.30 -20.59
C LYS A 157 33.01 -2.01 -19.27
N GLU A 158 32.47 -1.31 -18.27
CA GLU A 158 32.47 -1.77 -16.87
C GLU A 158 31.04 -1.93 -16.33
N GLY A 159 30.02 -1.67 -17.15
CA GLY A 159 28.61 -1.82 -16.75
C GLY A 159 28.17 -0.82 -15.67
N ILE A 160 28.80 0.36 -15.62
CA ILE A 160 28.43 1.43 -14.69
C ILE A 160 27.10 2.06 -15.11
N ASP A 161 26.21 2.31 -14.14
CA ASP A 161 24.90 2.90 -14.37
C ASP A 161 24.93 4.43 -14.31
N LEU A 162 25.73 5.04 -13.41
CA LEU A 162 25.91 6.49 -13.29
C LEU A 162 27.40 6.86 -13.20
N VAL A 163 27.84 7.73 -14.11
CA VAL A 163 29.21 8.27 -14.13
C VAL A 163 29.17 9.75 -13.73
N ILE A 164 29.67 10.04 -12.54
CA ILE A 164 29.72 11.37 -11.96
C ILE A 164 31.04 12.04 -12.36
N PRO A 165 31.03 13.29 -12.86
CA PRO A 165 32.26 14.00 -13.16
C PRO A 165 32.98 14.39 -11.87
N ARG A 166 34.31 14.39 -11.89
CA ARG A 166 35.12 15.00 -10.84
C ARG A 166 36.02 16.06 -11.46
N SER A 167 35.78 17.32 -11.08
CA SER A 167 36.56 18.48 -11.53
C SER A 167 37.25 19.15 -10.34
N ASN A 168 38.46 19.70 -10.56
CA ASN A 168 39.16 20.48 -9.54
C ASN A 168 38.59 21.90 -9.47
N GLY A 169 37.50 22.07 -8.73
CA GLY A 169 36.95 23.40 -8.37
C GLY A 169 37.62 23.95 -7.11
N HIS A 170 37.40 25.23 -6.81
CA HIS A 170 37.84 25.79 -5.53
C HIS A 170 36.91 25.31 -4.40
N HIS A 171 37.44 25.06 -3.20
CA HIS A 171 36.67 24.51 -2.08
C HIS A 171 35.57 25.48 -1.55
N LEU A 172 35.57 26.73 -2.02
CA LEU A 172 34.54 27.74 -1.74
C LEU A 172 33.47 27.87 -2.83
N ASP A 173 33.58 27.14 -3.95
CA ASP A 173 32.69 27.31 -5.10
C ASP A 173 31.32 26.64 -4.92
N VAL A 174 31.16 25.70 -4.00
CA VAL A 174 29.94 24.89 -3.82
C VAL A 174 29.62 24.67 -2.33
N PRO A 175 29.36 25.75 -1.55
CA PRO A 175 29.18 25.66 -0.11
C PRO A 175 27.98 24.78 0.30
N ASP A 176 26.93 24.74 -0.52
CA ASP A 176 25.76 23.86 -0.36
C ASP A 176 26.16 22.38 -0.40
N PHE A 177 26.94 21.99 -1.40
CA PHE A 177 27.42 20.62 -1.52
C PHE A 177 28.41 20.27 -0.40
N THR A 178 29.34 21.19 -0.13
CA THR A 178 30.41 21.01 0.85
C THR A 178 29.87 20.83 2.27
N HIS A 179 28.96 21.70 2.71
CA HIS A 179 28.54 21.73 4.10
C HIS A 179 27.25 20.96 4.40
N LEU A 180 26.46 20.59 3.39
CA LEU A 180 25.17 19.94 3.60
C LEU A 180 25.06 18.61 2.85
N VAL A 181 25.18 18.63 1.52
CA VAL A 181 24.90 17.45 0.69
C VAL A 181 25.93 16.33 0.91
N ARG A 182 27.23 16.62 0.80
CA ARG A 182 28.30 15.61 0.93
C ARG A 182 28.30 14.94 2.33
N PRO A 183 28.22 15.66 3.46
CA PRO A 183 28.16 15.04 4.79
C PRO A 183 26.91 14.16 5.01
N LEU A 184 25.75 14.58 4.51
CA LEU A 184 24.51 13.80 4.64
C LEU A 184 24.48 12.58 3.72
N LEU A 185 24.99 12.67 2.48
CA LEU A 185 25.16 11.49 1.62
C LEU A 185 26.11 10.46 2.26
N ALA A 186 27.21 10.92 2.87
CA ALA A 186 28.17 10.04 3.52
C ALA A 186 27.61 9.36 4.77
N SER A 187 26.81 10.07 5.58
CA SER A 187 26.27 9.55 6.84
C SER A 187 24.95 8.78 6.69
N ILE A 188 24.01 9.26 5.88
CA ILE A 188 22.67 8.66 5.73
C ILE A 188 22.66 7.62 4.61
N PHE A 189 23.25 7.93 3.46
CA PHE A 189 23.22 7.05 2.27
C PHE A 189 24.51 6.22 2.09
N ASN A 190 25.45 6.32 3.03
CA ASN A 190 26.74 5.61 3.02
C ASN A 190 27.56 5.83 1.73
N LEU A 191 27.38 6.97 1.07
CA LEU A 191 28.00 7.29 -0.21
C LEU A 191 28.92 8.51 -0.07
N LYS A 192 30.20 8.33 -0.41
CA LYS A 192 31.16 9.45 -0.52
C LYS A 192 31.40 9.79 -1.99
N ILE A 193 31.01 11.02 -2.36
CA ILE A 193 31.24 11.60 -3.69
C ILE A 193 31.98 12.93 -3.56
N GLY A 194 32.74 13.27 -4.60
CA GLY A 194 33.48 14.51 -4.73
C GLY A 194 32.71 15.63 -5.44
N SER A 195 31.67 15.32 -6.22
CA SER A 195 30.81 16.33 -6.85
C SER A 195 29.42 15.78 -7.23
N LEU A 196 28.50 16.67 -7.67
CA LEU A 196 27.18 16.30 -8.17
C LEU A 196 27.14 16.25 -9.72
N PRO A 197 26.30 15.38 -10.32
CA PRO A 197 26.11 15.26 -11.76
C PRO A 197 25.27 16.42 -12.34
N ASN A 198 25.74 17.65 -12.16
CA ASN A 198 25.02 18.84 -12.58
C ASN A 198 25.32 19.17 -14.05
N GLN A 199 26.57 19.46 -14.40
CA GLN A 199 26.92 20.05 -15.71
C GLN A 199 27.29 19.05 -16.80
N ALA A 200 27.78 17.88 -16.39
CA ALA A 200 28.11 16.80 -17.28
C ALA A 200 27.97 15.49 -16.52
N PHE A 201 27.50 14.42 -17.15
CA PHE A 201 27.46 13.08 -16.54
C PHE A 201 27.10 12.03 -17.60
N GLY A 202 27.39 10.77 -17.30
CA GLY A 202 26.93 9.63 -18.08
C GLY A 202 25.89 8.82 -17.30
N VAL A 203 24.86 8.31 -17.97
CA VAL A 203 23.84 7.46 -17.38
C VAL A 203 23.46 6.32 -18.33
N SER A 204 23.34 5.10 -17.81
CA SER A 204 22.90 3.94 -18.58
C SER A 204 21.41 4.03 -18.94
N SER A 205 21.04 3.44 -20.07
CA SER A 205 19.64 3.30 -20.52
C SER A 205 18.73 2.67 -19.46
N LYS A 206 19.27 1.73 -18.67
CA LYS A 206 18.59 1.13 -17.50
C LYS A 206 18.24 2.18 -16.46
N LEU A 207 19.20 3.00 -16.03
CA LEU A 207 18.97 4.02 -15.01
C LEU A 207 18.13 5.19 -15.53
N VAL A 208 18.22 5.51 -16.83
CA VAL A 208 17.27 6.42 -17.50
C VAL A 208 15.84 5.92 -17.35
N GLY A 209 15.58 4.64 -17.57
CA GLY A 209 14.25 4.04 -17.39
C GLY A 209 13.71 4.21 -15.96
N ILE A 210 14.57 4.07 -14.95
CA ILE A 210 14.22 4.29 -13.53
C ILE A 210 13.88 5.76 -13.28
N TYR A 211 14.71 6.69 -13.75
CA TYR A 211 14.47 8.12 -13.62
C TYR A 211 13.17 8.59 -14.28
N MET A 212 12.72 7.91 -15.33
CA MET A 212 11.48 8.20 -16.06
C MET A 212 10.26 7.44 -15.53
N ALA A 213 10.40 6.62 -14.48
CA ALA A 213 9.30 5.81 -13.96
C ALA A 213 8.20 6.63 -13.26
N ASP A 214 8.56 7.82 -12.74
CA ASP A 214 7.68 8.78 -12.09
C ASP A 214 7.86 10.19 -12.71
N PRO A 215 6.94 10.62 -13.59
CA PRO A 215 7.05 11.91 -14.27
C PRO A 215 6.77 13.11 -13.37
N ASP A 216 6.02 12.96 -12.27
CA ASP A 216 5.56 14.08 -11.42
C ASP A 216 6.70 14.69 -10.60
N VAL A 217 7.78 13.92 -10.42
CA VAL A 217 8.99 14.28 -9.69
C VAL A 217 9.78 15.39 -10.38
N TRP A 218 9.73 15.47 -11.71
CA TRP A 218 10.52 16.42 -12.52
C TRP A 218 9.94 17.85 -12.56
N SER A 219 8.87 18.10 -11.82
CA SER A 219 8.18 19.39 -11.73
C SER A 219 9.02 20.46 -11.00
N ALA A 220 8.45 21.66 -10.83
CA ALA A 220 9.08 22.78 -10.13
C ALA A 220 9.51 22.50 -8.67
N ARG A 221 9.17 21.33 -8.10
CA ARG A 221 9.54 20.90 -6.75
C ARG A 221 11.05 20.66 -6.58
N ILE A 222 11.74 20.01 -7.54
CA ILE A 222 13.19 19.74 -7.42
C ILE A 222 14.03 21.01 -7.65
N GLY A 223 13.54 21.88 -8.54
CA GLY A 223 14.29 23.05 -8.99
C GLY A 223 15.56 22.71 -9.76
N ASP A 224 16.27 23.74 -10.21
CA ASP A 224 17.47 23.59 -11.05
C ASP A 224 18.71 23.17 -10.28
N HIS A 225 18.73 23.43 -8.98
CA HIS A 225 19.89 23.17 -8.13
C HIS A 225 19.77 21.85 -7.36
N GLY A 226 18.56 21.39 -7.06
CA GLY A 226 18.33 20.13 -6.35
C GLY A 226 18.47 18.87 -7.23
N ILE A 227 18.45 19.01 -8.57
CA ILE A 227 18.38 17.86 -9.48
C ILE A 227 19.57 16.90 -9.37
N GLY A 228 20.79 17.40 -9.19
CA GLY A 228 21.96 16.54 -9.02
C GLY A 228 21.89 15.67 -7.78
N THR A 229 21.41 16.23 -6.67
CA THR A 229 21.19 15.53 -5.40
C THR A 229 20.13 14.44 -5.57
N TRP A 230 19.01 14.75 -6.23
CA TRP A 230 17.96 13.79 -6.51
C TRP A 230 18.44 12.62 -7.39
N LEU A 231 19.21 12.89 -8.44
CA LEU A 231 19.77 11.86 -9.33
C LEU A 231 20.64 10.88 -8.54
N VAL A 232 21.57 11.40 -7.72
CA VAL A 232 22.47 10.56 -6.93
C VAL A 232 21.70 9.69 -5.93
N ILE A 233 20.77 10.28 -5.16
CA ILE A 233 20.01 9.53 -4.16
C ILE A 233 19.20 8.43 -4.83
N THR A 234 18.49 8.75 -5.92
CA THR A 234 17.69 7.78 -6.67
C THR A 234 18.54 6.65 -7.25
N ALA A 235 19.75 6.94 -7.73
CA ALA A 235 20.69 5.91 -8.19
C ALA A 235 21.12 4.97 -7.05
N VAL A 236 21.48 5.53 -5.89
CA VAL A 236 21.89 4.75 -4.71
C VAL A 236 20.76 3.86 -4.21
N THR A 237 19.57 4.42 -4.04
CA THR A 237 18.42 3.69 -3.49
C THR A 237 17.94 2.59 -4.43
N SER A 238 18.18 2.75 -5.74
CA SER A 238 17.92 1.74 -6.78
C SER A 238 19.05 0.70 -6.95
N ASN A 239 20.06 0.69 -6.07
CA ASN A 239 21.26 -0.16 -6.15
C ASN A 239 22.00 -0.06 -7.49
N ALA A 240 22.04 1.14 -8.10
CA ALA A 240 22.78 1.39 -9.32
C ALA A 240 24.30 1.31 -9.08
N GLN A 241 25.06 0.89 -10.09
CA GLN A 241 26.53 0.98 -10.04
C GLN A 241 26.97 2.41 -10.35
N ILE A 242 27.68 3.05 -9.42
CA ILE A 242 28.08 4.46 -9.53
C ILE A 242 29.61 4.54 -9.55
N CYS A 243 30.17 5.40 -10.39
CA CYS A 243 31.59 5.73 -10.33
C CYS A 243 31.83 7.23 -10.51
N GLU A 244 33.04 7.68 -10.16
CA GLU A 244 33.51 9.01 -10.53
C GLU A 244 34.50 8.92 -11.69
N THR A 245 34.60 9.96 -12.52
CA THR A 245 35.67 10.09 -13.51
C THR A 245 36.31 11.47 -13.46
N SER A 246 37.64 11.53 -13.52
CA SER A 246 38.32 12.83 -13.57
C SER A 246 38.12 13.50 -14.93
N LEU A 247 37.57 14.71 -14.93
CA LEU A 247 37.41 15.56 -16.13
C LEU A 247 38.41 16.72 -16.16
N GLY A 248 39.25 16.86 -15.14
CA GLY A 248 40.27 17.90 -15.04
C GLY A 248 39.72 19.25 -14.57
N TRP A 249 39.98 20.30 -15.34
CA TRP A 249 39.73 21.70 -14.96
C TRP A 249 38.35 22.22 -15.37
N LYS A 250 37.78 23.13 -14.56
CA LYS A 250 36.52 23.84 -14.83
C LYS A 250 36.74 25.36 -14.88
N SER A 251 36.22 26.04 -15.91
CA SER A 251 36.21 27.52 -15.98
C SER A 251 35.30 28.08 -14.87
N TYR A 252 35.75 29.14 -14.19
CA TYR A 252 35.00 29.79 -13.12
C TYR A 252 33.68 30.39 -13.66
N GLN A 253 32.55 30.02 -13.06
CA GLN A 253 31.25 30.64 -13.31
C GLN A 253 30.77 31.30 -12.01
N ALA A 254 30.19 32.50 -12.12
CA ALA A 254 29.65 33.20 -10.97
C ALA A 254 28.62 32.32 -10.25
N TYR A 255 28.77 32.21 -8.92
CA TYR A 255 27.80 31.48 -8.11
C TYR A 255 26.42 32.13 -8.24
N PRO A 256 25.35 31.37 -8.55
CA PRO A 256 24.00 31.90 -8.71
C PRO A 256 23.45 32.44 -7.39
N ASP A 257 22.18 32.85 -7.36
CA ASP A 257 21.51 33.32 -6.14
C ASP A 257 21.68 32.29 -4.99
N LYS A 258 22.55 32.61 -4.03
CA LYS A 258 22.94 31.72 -2.93
C LYS A 258 21.73 31.25 -2.12
N GLU A 259 20.75 32.13 -1.92
CA GLU A 259 19.57 31.78 -1.14
C GLU A 259 18.76 30.69 -1.84
N LEU A 260 18.55 30.85 -3.15
CA LEU A 260 17.80 29.90 -3.96
C LEU A 260 18.47 28.52 -3.98
N VAL A 261 19.80 28.47 -4.12
CA VAL A 261 20.56 27.20 -4.11
C VAL A 261 20.42 26.50 -2.76
N TRP A 262 20.70 27.22 -1.66
CA TRP A 262 20.58 26.66 -0.31
C TRP A 262 19.18 26.12 -0.04
N ARG A 263 18.15 26.87 -0.43
CA ARG A 263 16.75 26.47 -0.29
C ARG A 263 16.44 25.18 -1.03
N GLN A 264 16.68 25.14 -2.34
CA GLN A 264 16.35 23.97 -3.17
C GLN A 264 17.13 22.72 -2.74
N GLN A 265 18.40 22.86 -2.40
CA GLN A 265 19.22 21.73 -1.95
C GLN A 265 18.74 21.19 -0.61
N THR A 266 18.43 22.06 0.34
CA THR A 266 17.92 21.65 1.66
C THR A 266 16.58 20.95 1.52
N GLU A 267 15.65 21.55 0.78
CA GLU A 267 14.30 21.01 0.57
C GLU A 267 14.36 19.64 -0.09
N VAL A 268 15.05 19.50 -1.24
CA VAL A 268 15.19 18.21 -1.92
C VAL A 268 15.88 17.18 -1.04
N LEU A 269 16.98 17.54 -0.38
CA LEU A 269 17.73 16.58 0.44
C LEU A 269 16.90 16.09 1.64
N PHE A 270 16.22 16.99 2.35
CA PHE A 270 15.39 16.63 3.50
C PHE A 270 14.18 15.80 3.07
N GLU A 271 13.51 16.17 1.99
CA GLU A 271 12.40 15.38 1.42
C GLU A 271 12.85 13.99 0.99
N GLN A 272 14.01 13.87 0.34
CA GLN A 272 14.55 12.56 -0.06
C GLN A 272 14.97 11.71 1.14
N ILE A 273 15.56 12.30 2.18
CA ILE A 273 15.88 11.57 3.41
C ILE A 273 14.59 11.06 4.08
N ALA A 274 13.54 11.88 4.15
CA ALA A 274 12.25 11.47 4.69
C ALA A 274 11.60 10.35 3.87
N ALA A 275 11.60 10.48 2.54
CA ALA A 275 11.00 9.51 1.61
C ALA A 275 11.68 8.14 1.68
N TRP A 276 13.00 8.10 1.85
CA TRP A 276 13.80 6.87 1.84
C TRP A 276 14.13 6.35 3.25
N LYS A 277 13.33 6.71 4.26
CA LYS A 277 13.61 6.34 5.66
C LYS A 277 13.82 4.86 5.90
N GLU A 278 12.95 4.02 5.34
CA GLU A 278 13.06 2.57 5.53
C GLU A 278 14.30 2.00 4.86
N TRP A 279 14.74 2.60 3.75
CA TRP A 279 15.95 2.17 3.05
C TRP A 279 17.20 2.40 3.91
N TRP A 280 17.42 3.61 4.44
CA TRP A 280 18.65 3.89 5.20
C TRP A 280 18.63 3.34 6.63
N ARG A 281 17.45 3.09 7.22
CA ARG A 281 17.32 2.43 8.54
C ARG A 281 17.86 1.01 8.56
N GLN A 282 17.73 0.30 7.44
CA GLN A 282 18.10 -1.11 7.31
C GLN A 282 19.56 -1.33 6.90
N ARG A 283 20.28 -0.24 6.56
CA ARG A 283 21.67 -0.32 6.12
C ARG A 283 22.61 -0.14 7.30
N GLY A 284 23.65 -0.99 7.36
CA GLY A 284 24.75 -0.84 8.33
C GLY A 284 25.61 0.38 8.05
N ASP A 285 26.67 0.59 8.83
CA ASP A 285 27.54 1.78 8.73
C ASP A 285 28.71 1.61 7.74
N LEU A 286 28.64 0.63 6.84
CA LEU A 286 29.67 0.43 5.84
C LEU A 286 29.56 1.51 4.76
N ILE A 287 30.55 2.38 4.69
CA ILE A 287 30.63 3.43 3.68
C ILE A 287 31.41 2.92 2.47
N HIS A 288 30.81 3.06 1.29
CA HIS A 288 31.43 2.64 0.04
C HIS A 288 32.18 3.82 -0.60
N PRO A 289 33.53 3.76 -0.71
CA PRO A 289 34.24 4.68 -1.59
C PRO A 289 33.94 4.32 -3.04
N LEU A 290 33.72 5.34 -3.88
CA LEU A 290 33.50 5.11 -5.30
C LEU A 290 34.80 4.78 -6.03
N ALA A 291 34.71 3.92 -7.05
CA ALA A 291 35.77 3.75 -8.02
C ALA A 291 35.96 5.07 -8.78
N ILE A 292 37.21 5.52 -8.89
CA ILE A 292 37.58 6.71 -9.66
C ILE A 292 38.28 6.25 -10.93
N PHE A 293 37.73 6.59 -12.08
CA PHE A 293 38.35 6.36 -13.37
C PHE A 293 39.29 7.54 -13.72
N GLN A 294 40.54 7.18 -14.05
CA GLN A 294 41.67 8.05 -14.41
C GLN A 294 42.35 8.81 -13.26
N ASP A 295 43.66 9.07 -13.43
CA ASP A 295 44.47 9.84 -12.49
C ASP A 295 44.08 11.32 -12.46
N SER A 296 43.94 11.86 -11.24
CA SER A 296 43.72 13.27 -10.99
C SER A 296 44.96 14.09 -11.36
N ARG A 297 44.83 15.06 -12.28
CA ARG A 297 45.87 16.09 -12.46
C ARG A 297 45.73 17.14 -11.35
N ASN A 298 46.78 17.39 -10.56
CA ASN A 298 46.77 18.43 -9.51
C ASN A 298 46.92 19.84 -10.12
N HIS A 299 45.81 20.56 -10.29
CA HIS A 299 45.80 21.98 -10.65
C HIS A 299 44.72 22.70 -9.84
N TRP A 300 45.04 23.86 -9.28
CA TRP A 300 44.19 24.61 -8.34
C TRP A 300 43.70 25.93 -8.97
N PRO A 301 42.41 26.29 -8.84
CA PRO A 301 41.90 27.52 -9.45
C PRO A 301 42.30 28.83 -8.79
N GLU A 302 42.30 29.92 -9.58
CA GLU A 302 42.19 31.29 -9.05
C GLU A 302 40.78 31.53 -8.49
N VAL A 303 40.70 32.28 -7.39
CA VAL A 303 39.52 32.37 -6.51
C VAL A 303 38.98 33.78 -6.48
N VAL A 304 37.65 33.91 -6.44
CA VAL A 304 36.98 35.13 -5.96
C VAL A 304 36.54 34.88 -4.52
N MET A 305 37.21 35.50 -3.56
CA MET A 305 36.85 35.36 -2.14
C MET A 305 35.46 35.96 -1.87
N PRO A 306 34.51 35.19 -1.31
CA PRO A 306 33.22 35.73 -0.92
C PRO A 306 33.37 36.81 0.15
N ASP A 307 32.48 37.81 0.15
CA ASP A 307 32.44 38.82 1.21
C ASP A 307 31.95 38.19 2.53
N THR A 308 32.91 37.81 3.38
CA THR A 308 32.67 37.17 4.68
C THR A 308 31.84 38.04 5.61
N ASN A 309 32.00 39.38 5.57
CA ASN A 309 31.26 40.28 6.46
C ASN A 309 29.77 40.29 6.13
N THR A 310 29.44 40.35 4.84
CA THR A 310 28.05 40.25 4.37
C THR A 310 27.39 38.93 4.81
N LEU A 311 28.12 37.81 4.77
CA LEU A 311 27.61 36.51 5.23
C LEU A 311 27.33 36.51 6.75
N ILE A 312 28.24 37.08 7.55
CA ILE A 312 28.09 37.21 9.01
C ILE A 312 26.92 38.13 9.37
N GLU A 313 26.74 39.24 8.65
CA GLU A 313 25.61 40.15 8.86
C GLU A 313 24.27 39.46 8.57
N ARG A 314 24.18 38.70 7.47
CA ARG A 314 22.99 37.90 7.15
C ARG A 314 22.69 36.86 8.23
N TYR A 315 23.72 36.16 8.72
CA TYR A 315 23.57 35.23 9.85
C TYR A 315 23.04 35.94 11.11
N LYS A 316 23.62 37.09 11.49
CA LYS A 316 23.21 37.84 12.68
C LYS A 316 21.78 38.37 12.58
N GLN A 317 21.37 38.86 11.41
CA GLN A 317 20.00 39.29 11.16
C GLN A 317 19.03 38.11 11.30
N GLY A 318 19.32 36.99 10.65
CA GLY A 318 18.52 35.77 10.74
C GLY A 318 18.47 35.16 12.14
N TYR A 319 19.58 35.21 12.89
CA TYR A 319 19.62 34.77 14.28
C TYR A 319 18.62 35.54 15.15
N ASN A 320 18.58 36.87 15.00
CA ASN A 320 17.67 37.74 15.75
C ASN A 320 16.19 37.53 15.34
N GLU A 321 15.93 37.26 14.06
CA GLU A 321 14.57 37.02 13.56
C GLU A 321 13.99 35.69 14.07
N PHE A 322 14.78 34.61 14.07
CA PHE A 322 14.30 33.25 14.34
C PHE A 322 14.69 32.71 15.72
N GLN A 323 15.09 33.56 16.67
CA GLN A 323 15.56 33.15 17.99
C GLN A 323 14.57 32.24 18.75
N GLY A 324 13.27 32.49 18.63
CA GLY A 324 12.23 31.66 19.25
C GLY A 324 12.21 30.24 18.68
N LEU A 325 12.24 30.13 17.35
CA LEU A 325 12.25 28.84 16.65
C LEU A 325 13.51 28.02 16.95
N TYR A 326 14.68 28.66 17.04
CA TYR A 326 15.91 27.96 17.45
C TYR A 326 15.86 27.41 18.87
N ALA A 327 15.11 28.04 19.78
CA ALA A 327 14.94 27.55 21.15
C ALA A 327 13.98 26.35 21.25
N GLU A 328 13.09 26.20 20.26
CA GLU A 328 12.15 25.07 20.16
C GLU A 328 12.79 23.88 19.42
N VAL A 329 13.56 24.14 18.36
CA VAL A 329 14.14 23.09 17.50
C VAL A 329 15.45 22.50 18.07
N LEU A 330 16.34 23.35 18.59
CA LEU A 330 17.72 22.96 18.92
C LEU A 330 17.89 22.54 20.39
N SER A 331 18.93 21.76 20.64
CA SER A 331 19.37 21.46 22.02
C SER A 331 19.73 22.73 22.80
N ARG A 332 19.59 22.70 24.12
CA ARG A 332 19.95 23.83 25.00
C ARG A 332 21.42 24.25 24.83
N ASP A 333 22.31 23.30 24.56
CA ASP A 333 23.72 23.57 24.34
C ASP A 333 23.95 24.21 22.97
N ALA A 334 23.33 23.70 21.90
CA ALA A 334 23.41 24.28 20.57
C ALA A 334 22.84 25.72 20.54
N SER A 335 21.68 25.97 21.16
CA SER A 335 21.11 27.32 21.27
C SER A 335 22.03 28.29 22.02
N ARG A 336 22.76 27.80 23.05
CA ARG A 336 23.72 28.62 23.80
C ARG A 336 24.93 28.99 22.94
N GLU A 337 25.48 28.04 22.19
CA GLU A 337 26.64 28.30 21.32
C GLU A 337 26.28 29.21 20.14
N LEU A 338 25.10 29.03 19.52
CA LEU A 338 24.61 29.96 18.48
C LEU A 338 24.45 31.39 19.00
N ARG A 339 23.98 31.55 20.24
CA ARG A 339 23.89 32.87 20.89
C ARG A 339 25.26 33.52 21.04
N LYS A 340 26.28 32.76 21.43
CA LYS A 340 27.67 33.27 21.52
C LYS A 340 28.19 33.68 20.15
N LEU A 341 27.92 32.89 19.11
CA LEU A 341 28.31 33.19 17.72
C LEU A 341 27.64 34.47 17.21
N SER A 342 26.36 34.69 17.51
CA SER A 342 25.69 35.93 17.12
C SER A 342 26.31 37.17 17.76
N GLY A 343 26.93 37.04 18.93
CA GLY A 343 27.62 38.12 19.64
C GLY A 343 29.10 38.30 19.27
N SER A 344 29.68 37.45 18.42
CA SER A 344 31.13 37.50 18.14
C SER A 344 31.51 38.60 17.15
N GLU A 345 32.75 39.10 17.28
CA GLU A 345 33.39 39.97 16.27
C GLU A 345 33.66 39.16 14.99
N PRO A 346 33.58 39.76 13.78
CA PRO A 346 33.80 39.05 12.52
C PRO A 346 35.12 38.27 12.45
N GLU A 347 36.21 38.82 12.99
CA GLU A 347 37.55 38.22 12.97
C GLU A 347 37.65 36.97 13.86
N LYS A 348 36.73 36.82 14.82
CA LYS A 348 36.64 35.69 15.76
C LYS A 348 35.46 34.78 15.45
N PHE A 349 34.78 34.97 14.31
CA PHE A 349 33.60 34.21 13.95
C PHE A 349 34.00 32.78 13.54
N MET A 350 33.89 31.84 14.48
CA MET A 350 34.28 30.44 14.30
C MET A 350 33.07 29.53 14.50
N PHE A 351 32.46 29.03 13.43
CA PHE A 351 31.33 28.11 13.51
C PHE A 351 31.83 26.67 13.43
N PRO A 352 31.94 25.90 14.53
CA PRO A 352 32.58 24.59 14.52
C PRO A 352 31.76 23.50 13.81
N SER A 353 32.45 22.56 13.17
CA SER A 353 31.85 21.45 12.42
C SER A 353 30.91 20.56 13.26
N HIS A 354 31.24 20.31 14.54
CA HIS A 354 30.38 19.49 15.42
C HIS A 354 29.04 20.17 15.74
N LEU A 355 29.05 21.48 16.00
CA LEU A 355 27.83 22.26 16.25
C LEU A 355 26.97 22.36 14.99
N TRP A 356 27.61 22.55 13.84
CA TRP A 356 26.89 22.56 12.56
C TRP A 356 26.18 21.25 12.27
N VAL A 357 26.85 20.11 12.46
CA VAL A 357 26.26 18.79 12.26
C VAL A 357 25.09 18.53 13.20
N GLU A 358 25.21 18.91 14.48
CA GLU A 358 24.12 18.81 15.45
C GLU A 358 22.89 19.61 14.99
N ILE A 359 23.10 20.87 14.57
CA ILE A 359 22.05 21.74 14.02
C ILE A 359 21.40 21.13 12.77
N VAL A 360 22.20 20.60 11.83
CA VAL A 360 21.67 19.96 10.61
C VAL A 360 20.75 18.80 10.96
N TYR A 361 21.14 17.93 11.89
CA TYR A 361 20.31 16.80 12.31
C TYR A 361 19.05 17.23 13.07
N ASP A 362 19.16 18.24 13.94
CA ASP A 362 18.00 18.78 14.66
C ASP A 362 16.97 19.39 13.71
N PHE A 363 17.44 20.17 12.73
CA PHE A 363 16.57 20.74 11.68
C PHE A 363 15.99 19.68 10.76
N LEU A 364 16.76 18.64 10.43
CA LEU A 364 16.27 17.52 9.64
C LEU A 364 15.13 16.78 10.37
N VAL A 365 15.29 16.51 11.66
CA VAL A 365 14.26 15.89 12.51
C VAL A 365 13.02 16.78 12.57
N ALA A 366 13.17 18.06 12.88
CA ALA A 366 12.05 19.00 12.95
C ALA A 366 11.32 19.12 11.60
N TYR A 367 12.06 19.17 10.49
CA TYR A 367 11.47 19.28 9.15
C TYR A 367 10.68 18.03 8.76
N CYS A 368 11.20 16.85 9.10
CA CYS A 368 10.62 15.58 8.66
C CYS A 368 9.49 15.09 9.57
N LEU A 369 9.59 15.30 10.88
CA LEU A 369 8.71 14.68 11.86
C LEU A 369 7.76 15.67 12.53
N GLU A 370 8.10 16.97 12.63
CA GLU A 370 7.37 17.94 13.44
C GLU A 370 6.40 18.82 12.64
N GLN A 371 5.15 18.36 12.54
CA GLN A 371 4.09 19.04 11.77
C GLN A 371 3.58 20.37 12.35
N GLU A 372 3.94 20.70 13.60
CA GLU A 372 3.54 21.97 14.22
C GLU A 372 4.31 23.15 13.62
N PHE A 373 5.49 22.90 13.06
CA PHE A 373 6.29 23.92 12.42
C PHE A 373 5.84 24.18 10.98
N ASN A 374 5.74 25.46 10.62
CA ASN A 374 5.60 25.86 9.24
C ASN A 374 6.93 25.57 8.50
N LYS A 375 6.90 24.63 7.53
CA LYS A 375 8.10 24.22 6.76
C LYS A 375 8.83 25.39 6.10
N THR A 376 8.11 26.39 5.60
CA THR A 376 8.72 27.58 4.99
C THR A 376 9.52 28.38 6.01
N ASN A 377 8.99 28.59 7.20
CA ASN A 377 9.70 29.28 8.28
C ASN A 377 10.91 28.48 8.77
N LEU A 378 10.76 27.15 8.87
CA LEU A 378 11.86 26.26 9.25
C LEU A 378 13.01 26.34 8.24
N LEU A 379 12.71 26.23 6.94
CA LEU A 379 13.70 26.39 5.87
C LEU A 379 14.33 27.78 5.86
N ASN A 380 13.54 28.85 6.00
CA ASN A 380 14.05 30.22 6.06
C ASN A 380 15.06 30.38 7.19
N SER A 381 14.73 29.91 8.39
CA SER A 381 15.63 29.98 9.54
C SER A 381 16.92 29.17 9.31
N PHE A 382 16.81 27.95 8.78
CA PHE A 382 17.96 27.11 8.49
C PHE A 382 18.93 27.75 7.48
N ILE A 383 18.41 28.36 6.41
CA ILE A 383 19.24 29.04 5.39
C ILE A 383 20.08 30.16 6.01
N THR A 384 19.57 30.85 7.04
CA THR A 384 20.37 31.87 7.73
C THR A 384 21.57 31.28 8.48
N LEU A 385 21.43 30.06 9.03
CA LEU A 385 22.51 29.32 9.65
C LEU A 385 23.52 28.83 8.60
N CYS A 386 23.09 28.51 7.38
CA CYS A 386 23.99 28.15 6.26
C CYS A 386 24.98 29.28 5.93
N TYR A 387 24.52 30.54 5.89
CA TYR A 387 25.41 31.70 5.71
C TYR A 387 26.43 31.80 6.84
N GLY A 388 26.01 31.53 8.07
CA GLY A 388 26.91 31.44 9.22
C GLY A 388 27.95 30.34 9.03
N ARG A 389 27.55 29.12 8.65
CA ARG A 389 28.51 28.02 8.47
C ARG A 389 29.55 28.33 7.40
N GLU A 390 29.10 28.85 6.26
CA GLU A 390 29.98 29.28 5.17
C GLU A 390 30.97 30.35 5.63
N ALA A 391 30.50 31.38 6.34
CA ALA A 391 31.36 32.43 6.88
C ALA A 391 32.41 31.90 7.86
N GLY A 392 32.00 31.02 8.78
CA GLY A 392 32.91 30.41 9.75
C GLY A 392 34.00 29.56 9.09
N PHE A 393 33.66 28.82 8.02
CA PHE A 393 34.61 28.06 7.25
C PHE A 393 35.62 28.95 6.51
N ILE A 394 35.15 30.02 5.86
CA ILE A 394 36.04 31.00 5.20
C ILE A 394 36.98 31.64 6.21
N GLN A 395 36.49 32.02 7.39
CA GLN A 395 37.30 32.65 8.44
C GLN A 395 38.37 31.70 9.00
N GLU A 396 38.04 30.42 9.17
CA GLU A 396 39.00 29.37 9.58
C GLU A 396 40.12 29.22 8.55
N LEU A 397 39.77 29.17 7.26
CA LEU A 397 40.74 29.06 6.17
C LEU A 397 41.60 30.31 6.00
N LYS A 398 41.02 31.50 6.09
CA LYS A 398 41.75 32.77 6.01
C LYS A 398 42.78 32.89 7.13
N THR A 399 42.39 32.55 8.36
CA THR A 399 43.29 32.55 9.51
C THR A 399 44.45 31.55 9.33
N LEU A 400 44.17 30.40 8.71
CA LEU A 400 45.19 29.40 8.40
C LEU A 400 46.12 29.84 7.27
N GLU A 401 45.56 30.40 6.20
CA GLU A 401 46.30 30.93 5.05
C GLU A 401 47.25 32.04 5.49
N GLU A 402 46.80 33.00 6.30
CA GLU A 402 47.65 34.07 6.86
C GLU A 402 48.85 33.50 7.65
N ARG A 403 48.62 32.43 8.44
CA ARG A 403 49.68 31.75 9.20
C ARG A 403 50.63 30.98 8.29
N LEU A 404 50.12 30.30 7.27
CA LEU A 404 50.91 29.55 6.30
C LEU A 404 51.72 30.48 5.39
N ALA A 405 51.13 31.59 4.95
CA ALA A 405 51.80 32.63 4.17
C ALA A 405 52.94 33.28 4.97
N ALA A 406 52.77 33.46 6.29
CA ALA A 406 53.84 33.95 7.15
C ALA A 406 54.99 32.92 7.35
N ALA A 407 54.70 31.62 7.29
CA ALA A 407 55.67 30.56 7.59
C ALA A 407 56.35 29.95 6.35
N ILE A 408 55.58 29.71 5.28
CA ILE A 408 55.99 29.03 4.03
C ILE A 408 55.26 29.66 2.83
N PRO A 409 55.59 30.92 2.44
CA PRO A 409 54.86 31.67 1.41
C PRO A 409 54.66 30.90 0.10
N ASP A 410 55.72 30.23 -0.39
CA ASP A 410 55.72 29.52 -1.68
C ASP A 410 54.81 28.29 -1.73
N LYS A 411 54.28 27.84 -0.58
CA LYS A 411 53.39 26.66 -0.48
C LYS A 411 52.06 26.96 0.21
N ALA A 412 51.83 28.20 0.64
CA ALA A 412 50.68 28.57 1.46
C ALA A 412 49.37 28.17 0.80
N ASP A 413 49.13 28.58 -0.45
CA ASP A 413 47.91 28.30 -1.20
C ASP A 413 47.64 26.80 -1.34
N HIS A 414 48.68 26.01 -1.68
CA HIS A 414 48.55 24.56 -1.84
C HIS A 414 48.22 23.86 -0.53
N LEU A 415 48.87 24.24 0.57
CA LEU A 415 48.61 23.68 1.89
C LEU A 415 47.23 24.11 2.41
N THR A 416 46.80 25.34 2.17
CA THR A 416 45.44 25.82 2.49
C THR A 416 44.39 24.97 1.76
N ALA A 417 44.57 24.67 0.48
CA ALA A 417 43.65 23.82 -0.28
C ALA A 417 43.58 22.37 0.26
N LEU A 418 44.72 21.78 0.64
CA LEU A 418 44.75 20.45 1.28
C LEU A 418 44.06 20.46 2.65
N MET A 419 44.24 21.53 3.42
CA MET A 419 43.60 21.70 4.73
C MET A 419 42.09 21.95 4.60
N ALA A 420 41.65 22.67 3.57
CA ALA A 420 40.24 22.79 3.26
C ALA A 420 39.59 21.44 2.98
N GLU A 421 40.19 20.61 2.10
CA GLU A 421 39.65 19.26 1.84
C GLU A 421 39.66 18.38 3.10
N TRP A 422 40.70 18.50 3.94
CA TRP A 422 40.75 17.81 5.23
C TRP A 422 39.62 18.24 6.17
N GLU A 423 39.30 19.54 6.23
CA GLU A 423 38.21 20.05 7.06
C GLU A 423 36.82 19.62 6.53
N ILE A 424 36.64 19.57 5.21
CA ILE A 424 35.44 19.05 4.57
C ILE A 424 35.24 17.56 4.91
N GLU A 425 36.32 16.79 4.84
CA GLU A 425 36.29 15.38 5.25
C GLU A 425 36.03 15.24 6.76
N ARG A 426 36.65 16.09 7.59
CA ARG A 426 36.41 16.13 9.05
C ARG A 426 34.93 16.35 9.37
N GLN A 427 34.26 17.28 8.68
CA GLN A 427 32.83 17.51 8.87
C GLN A 427 31.98 16.29 8.45
N SER A 428 32.36 15.61 7.37
CA SER A 428 31.70 14.37 6.94
C SER A 428 31.86 13.26 7.98
N GLN A 429 33.05 13.12 8.56
CA GLN A 429 33.32 12.18 9.66
C GLN A 429 32.52 12.52 10.93
N GLU A 430 32.38 13.79 11.26
CA GLU A 430 31.57 14.22 12.40
C GLU A 430 30.08 13.91 12.19
N SER A 431 29.57 14.02 10.96
CA SER A 431 28.21 13.58 10.60
C SER A 431 28.03 12.08 10.84
N ILE A 432 28.94 11.25 10.33
CA ILE A 432 28.92 9.80 10.54
C ILE A 432 28.97 9.45 12.04
N LYS A 433 29.79 10.17 12.81
CA LYS A 433 29.93 9.98 14.26
C LYS A 433 28.67 10.35 15.04
N GLN A 434 27.95 11.40 14.64
CA GLN A 434 26.73 11.86 15.32
C GLN A 434 25.45 11.13 14.85
N LYS A 435 25.50 10.42 13.71
CA LYS A 435 24.37 9.63 13.17
C LYS A 435 23.66 8.75 14.20
N PRO A 436 24.34 8.00 15.10
CA PRO A 436 23.62 7.18 16.09
C PRO A 436 22.72 8.00 17.04
N GLY A 437 23.15 9.19 17.43
CA GLY A 437 22.36 10.11 18.24
C GLY A 437 21.15 10.66 17.48
N PHE A 438 21.34 11.05 16.22
CA PHE A 438 20.26 11.41 15.31
C PHE A 438 19.22 10.28 15.17
N LEU A 439 19.67 9.04 14.94
CA LEU A 439 18.79 7.87 14.81
C LEU A 439 18.00 7.60 16.09
N ALA A 440 18.59 7.83 17.27
CA ALA A 440 17.91 7.69 18.55
C ALA A 440 16.81 8.75 18.70
N ARG A 441 17.13 10.03 18.46
CA ARG A 441 16.17 11.15 18.52
C ARG A 441 15.03 10.99 17.52
N TRP A 442 15.34 10.56 16.29
CA TRP A 442 14.33 10.25 15.28
C TRP A 442 13.33 9.20 15.77
N ARG A 443 13.83 8.08 16.34
CA ARG A 443 12.97 7.01 16.88
C ARG A 443 12.16 7.46 18.07
N GLU A 444 12.72 8.29 18.95
CA GLU A 444 12.03 8.83 20.12
C GLU A 444 10.80 9.65 19.69
N ILE A 445 10.99 10.63 18.81
CA ILE A 445 9.90 11.48 18.31
C ILE A 445 8.88 10.68 17.50
N GLU A 446 9.32 9.74 16.65
CA GLU A 446 8.38 8.83 15.96
C GLU A 446 7.59 7.97 16.94
N THR A 447 8.21 7.49 18.02
CA THR A 447 7.55 6.70 19.05
C THR A 447 6.52 7.55 19.78
N GLU A 448 6.88 8.74 20.26
CA GLU A 448 5.96 9.67 20.94
C GLU A 448 4.73 9.97 20.09
N ARG A 449 4.93 10.13 18.77
CA ARG A 449 3.88 10.40 17.78
C ARG A 449 3.11 9.17 17.30
N LYS A 450 3.59 7.93 17.54
CA LYS A 450 2.84 6.73 17.18
C LYS A 450 1.50 6.80 17.93
N PRO A 451 0.36 6.75 17.21
CA PRO A 451 -0.94 6.83 17.85
C PRO A 451 -1.06 5.68 18.87
N LEU A 452 -1.73 5.94 20.00
CA LEU A 452 -1.90 4.94 21.06
C LEU A 452 -2.51 3.63 20.52
N LEU A 453 -3.40 3.77 19.55
CA LEU A 453 -4.01 2.69 18.80
C LEU A 453 -3.89 2.98 17.29
N PRO A 454 -3.59 1.99 16.45
CA PRO A 454 -3.59 2.20 15.00
C PRO A 454 -5.01 2.47 14.50
N LYS A 455 -5.16 3.49 13.65
CA LYS A 455 -6.44 3.81 13.01
C LYS A 455 -6.62 2.91 11.79
N VAL A 456 -7.18 1.72 11.99
CA VAL A 456 -7.54 0.80 10.90
C VAL A 456 -9.06 0.65 10.81
N THR A 457 -9.53 0.22 9.65
CA THR A 457 -10.92 -0.22 9.42
C THR A 457 -10.92 -1.69 9.05
N TYR A 458 -12.03 -2.37 9.33
CA TYR A 458 -12.30 -3.76 8.97
C TYR A 458 -13.58 -3.79 8.17
N ARG A 459 -13.52 -4.32 6.94
CA ARG A 459 -14.70 -4.43 6.07
C ARG A 459 -14.74 -5.75 5.33
N GLU A 460 -15.93 -6.31 5.21
CA GLU A 460 -16.18 -7.54 4.47
C GLU A 460 -17.15 -7.27 3.31
N PHE A 461 -16.66 -7.36 2.07
CA PHE A 461 -17.55 -7.46 0.90
C PHE A 461 -18.19 -8.85 0.81
N ILE A 462 -17.45 -9.87 1.28
CA ILE A 462 -17.83 -11.27 1.23
C ILE A 462 -17.65 -11.88 2.63
N PRO A 463 -18.61 -12.68 3.12
CA PRO A 463 -18.53 -13.32 4.42
C PRO A 463 -17.22 -14.07 4.65
N GLY A 464 -16.52 -13.74 5.74
CA GLY A 464 -15.30 -14.41 6.17
C GLY A 464 -14.05 -13.99 5.41
N VAL A 465 -14.09 -12.92 4.61
CA VAL A 465 -12.93 -12.39 3.90
C VAL A 465 -12.78 -10.88 4.14
N PRO A 466 -12.14 -10.47 5.25
CA PRO A 466 -12.01 -9.07 5.57
C PRO A 466 -10.88 -8.39 4.79
N LEU A 467 -11.11 -7.12 4.50
CA LEU A 467 -10.11 -6.15 4.12
C LEU A 467 -9.85 -5.26 5.34
N ILE A 468 -8.64 -5.37 5.88
CA ILE A 468 -8.18 -4.54 6.99
C ILE A 468 -7.18 -3.55 6.42
N VAL A 469 -7.48 -2.26 6.48
CA VAL A 469 -6.63 -1.19 5.94
C VAL A 469 -6.62 0.00 6.89
N LEU A 470 -5.68 0.93 6.72
CA LEU A 470 -5.69 2.21 7.45
C LEU A 470 -6.99 2.98 7.19
N LYS A 471 -7.56 3.59 8.24
CA LYS A 471 -8.81 4.36 8.17
C LYS A 471 -8.63 5.66 7.37
N GLU A 472 -7.46 6.26 7.51
CA GLU A 472 -7.05 7.48 6.81
C GLU A 472 -5.67 7.28 6.20
N LEU A 473 -5.54 7.64 4.93
CA LEU A 473 -4.26 7.73 4.23
C LEU A 473 -4.03 9.18 3.80
N VAL A 474 -2.77 9.59 3.70
CA VAL A 474 -2.40 10.92 3.21
C VAL A 474 -1.78 10.80 1.83
N SER A 475 -2.34 11.51 0.85
CA SER A 475 -1.80 11.54 -0.51
C SER A 475 -0.46 12.29 -0.58
N PRO A 476 0.33 12.13 -1.66
CA PRO A 476 1.52 12.95 -1.90
C PRO A 476 1.24 14.47 -2.04
N SER A 477 -0.02 14.85 -2.26
CA SER A 477 -0.49 16.25 -2.26
C SER A 477 -0.88 16.76 -0.87
N GLY A 478 -0.98 15.89 0.14
CA GLY A 478 -1.39 16.21 1.51
C GLY A 478 -2.89 16.05 1.78
N ASP A 479 -3.65 15.47 0.86
CA ASP A 479 -5.09 15.23 1.00
C ASP A 479 -5.36 14.00 1.86
N ILE A 480 -6.34 14.07 2.76
CA ILE A 480 -6.75 12.94 3.61
C ILE A 480 -7.78 12.10 2.87
N ILE A 481 -7.44 10.83 2.63
CA ILE A 481 -8.29 9.83 1.99
C ILE A 481 -8.86 8.92 3.06
N ARG A 482 -10.19 8.85 3.14
CA ARG A 482 -10.92 7.98 4.06
C ARG A 482 -11.29 6.67 3.36
N THR A 483 -10.75 5.56 3.85
CA THR A 483 -10.94 4.25 3.20
C THR A 483 -12.37 3.73 3.31
N ASP A 484 -13.08 4.07 4.38
CA ASP A 484 -14.50 3.75 4.55
C ASP A 484 -15.40 4.42 3.50
N ASP A 485 -15.02 5.60 2.99
CA ASP A 485 -15.78 6.27 1.91
C ASP A 485 -15.67 5.50 0.60
N ILE A 486 -14.48 5.00 0.28
CA ILE A 486 -14.23 4.15 -0.90
C ILE A 486 -15.03 2.84 -0.78
N TYR A 487 -14.97 2.19 0.39
CA TYR A 487 -15.73 0.97 0.64
C TYR A 487 -17.24 1.17 0.44
N ARG A 488 -17.80 2.22 1.06
CA ARG A 488 -19.23 2.54 0.95
C ARG A 488 -19.66 2.81 -0.49
N ASN A 489 -18.85 3.55 -1.25
CA ASN A 489 -19.14 3.85 -2.65
C ASN A 489 -19.17 2.58 -3.51
N ILE A 490 -18.23 1.66 -3.30
CA ILE A 490 -18.21 0.37 -4.00
C ILE A 490 -19.43 -0.47 -3.62
N LEU A 491 -19.73 -0.60 -2.33
CA LEU A 491 -20.84 -1.40 -1.83
C LEU A 491 -22.19 -0.89 -2.37
N GLN A 492 -22.42 0.43 -2.35
CA GLN A 492 -23.65 1.04 -2.89
C GLN A 492 -23.83 0.78 -4.38
N ARG A 493 -22.74 0.85 -5.15
CA ARG A 493 -22.78 0.55 -6.59
C ARG A 493 -23.09 -0.93 -6.83
N TYR A 494 -22.44 -1.84 -6.11
CA TYR A 494 -22.71 -3.29 -6.24
C TYR A 494 -24.15 -3.62 -5.89
N HIS A 495 -24.67 -3.03 -4.81
CA HIS A 495 -26.08 -3.19 -4.45
C HIS A 495 -27.02 -2.72 -5.56
N LYS A 496 -26.77 -1.53 -6.14
CA LYS A 496 -27.56 -1.01 -7.27
C LYS A 496 -27.48 -1.90 -8.51
N GLU A 497 -26.29 -2.41 -8.84
CA GLU A 497 -26.09 -3.32 -9.97
C GLU A 497 -26.77 -4.68 -9.75
N PHE A 498 -26.72 -5.20 -8.53
CA PHE A 498 -27.42 -6.40 -8.11
C PHE A 498 -28.94 -6.24 -8.24
N GLU A 499 -29.53 -5.20 -7.65
CA GLU A 499 -30.95 -4.88 -7.76
C GLU A 499 -31.40 -4.76 -9.23
N LYS A 500 -30.59 -4.06 -10.05
CA LYS A 500 -30.84 -3.92 -11.48
C LYS A 500 -30.83 -5.29 -12.19
N PHE A 501 -29.87 -6.15 -11.88
CA PHE A 501 -29.80 -7.49 -12.44
C PHE A 501 -31.03 -8.33 -12.05
N ILE A 502 -31.43 -8.32 -10.78
CA ILE A 502 -32.59 -9.07 -10.29
C ILE A 502 -33.89 -8.58 -10.97
N HIS A 503 -34.12 -7.27 -11.04
CA HIS A 503 -35.37 -6.71 -11.54
C HIS A 503 -35.44 -6.61 -13.06
N GLU A 504 -34.39 -6.11 -13.71
CA GLU A 504 -34.41 -5.84 -15.16
C GLU A 504 -33.97 -7.04 -15.99
N ARG A 505 -33.10 -7.92 -15.46
CA ARG A 505 -32.57 -9.08 -16.22
C ARG A 505 -33.28 -10.38 -15.86
N LEU A 506 -33.47 -10.67 -14.57
CA LEU A 506 -34.17 -11.87 -14.12
C LEU A 506 -35.69 -11.69 -13.99
N ASN A 507 -36.20 -10.46 -14.15
CA ASN A 507 -37.63 -10.12 -14.12
C ASN A 507 -38.33 -10.54 -12.81
N LEU A 508 -37.60 -10.46 -11.69
CA LEU A 508 -38.12 -10.73 -10.35
C LEU A 508 -38.76 -9.48 -9.75
N ARG A 509 -39.76 -9.65 -8.88
CA ARG A 509 -40.40 -8.55 -8.14
C ARG A 509 -39.52 -8.11 -6.96
N SER A 510 -39.73 -6.89 -6.44
CA SER A 510 -39.05 -6.38 -5.24
C SER A 510 -39.31 -7.20 -3.96
N THR A 511 -40.32 -8.06 -3.96
CA THR A 511 -40.65 -8.96 -2.85
C THR A 511 -40.11 -10.38 -3.06
N ALA A 512 -39.20 -10.60 -4.02
CA ALA A 512 -38.61 -11.92 -4.26
C ALA A 512 -37.77 -12.35 -3.06
N THR A 513 -37.92 -13.61 -2.67
CA THR A 513 -37.13 -14.19 -1.57
C THR A 513 -35.71 -14.55 -2.07
N PRO A 514 -34.74 -14.73 -1.16
CA PRO A 514 -33.43 -15.29 -1.52
C PRO A 514 -33.53 -16.62 -2.30
N GLU A 515 -34.50 -17.47 -1.95
CA GLU A 515 -34.77 -18.73 -2.64
C GLU A 515 -35.24 -18.53 -4.10
N ASP A 516 -36.11 -17.54 -4.34
CA ASP A 516 -36.55 -17.18 -5.69
C ASP A 516 -35.38 -16.71 -6.57
N ILE A 517 -34.46 -15.94 -5.99
CA ILE A 517 -33.26 -15.44 -6.66
C ILE A 517 -32.32 -16.60 -7.02
N VAL A 518 -32.02 -17.47 -6.04
CA VAL A 518 -31.18 -18.67 -6.24
C VAL A 518 -31.74 -19.55 -7.35
N LYS A 519 -33.07 -19.73 -7.40
CA LYS A 519 -33.74 -20.49 -8.46
C LYS A 519 -33.57 -19.82 -9.82
N SER A 520 -33.84 -18.52 -9.94
CA SER A 520 -33.71 -17.80 -11.22
C SER A 520 -32.28 -17.78 -11.76
N ILE A 521 -31.27 -17.65 -10.89
CA ILE A 521 -29.85 -17.77 -11.29
C ILE A 521 -29.56 -19.20 -11.78
N THR A 522 -30.04 -20.22 -11.06
CA THR A 522 -29.89 -21.62 -11.49
C THR A 522 -30.50 -21.84 -12.88
N ASP A 523 -31.70 -21.32 -13.12
CA ASP A 523 -32.42 -21.44 -14.39
C ASP A 523 -31.68 -20.72 -15.52
N LEU A 524 -31.11 -19.53 -15.26
CA LEU A 524 -30.25 -18.83 -16.21
C LEU A 524 -29.03 -19.69 -16.60
N MET A 525 -28.34 -20.29 -15.62
CA MET A 525 -27.17 -21.14 -15.90
C MET A 525 -27.54 -22.40 -16.69
N LEU A 526 -28.72 -23.00 -16.43
CA LEU A 526 -29.23 -24.14 -17.20
C LEU A 526 -29.58 -23.75 -18.65
N GLN A 527 -30.13 -22.55 -18.85
CA GLN A 527 -30.43 -22.05 -20.20
C GLN A 527 -29.14 -21.79 -20.98
N VAL A 528 -28.12 -21.20 -20.35
CA VAL A 528 -26.81 -20.99 -20.97
C VAL A 528 -26.14 -22.32 -21.30
N GLU A 529 -26.21 -23.31 -20.41
CA GLU A 529 -25.69 -24.67 -20.65
C GLU A 529 -26.31 -25.30 -21.91
N ASP A 530 -27.65 -25.25 -22.03
CA ASP A 530 -28.39 -25.78 -23.18
C ASP A 530 -28.07 -25.03 -24.47
N ASP A 531 -28.01 -23.70 -24.41
CA ASP A 531 -27.67 -22.87 -25.55
C ASP A 531 -26.23 -23.11 -26.02
N LEU A 532 -25.26 -23.22 -25.09
CA LEU A 532 -23.87 -23.52 -25.42
C LEU A 532 -23.74 -24.87 -26.15
N ASP A 533 -24.40 -25.92 -25.64
CA ASP A 533 -24.33 -27.25 -26.25
C ASP A 533 -24.92 -27.27 -27.66
N LYS A 534 -26.07 -26.62 -27.86
CA LYS A 534 -26.81 -26.68 -29.13
C LYS A 534 -26.27 -25.74 -30.19
N LEU A 535 -25.73 -24.58 -29.78
CA LEU A 535 -25.52 -23.46 -30.68
C LEU A 535 -24.04 -23.08 -30.87
N LEU A 536 -23.18 -23.24 -29.85
CA LEU A 536 -21.80 -22.73 -29.90
C LEU A 536 -20.74 -23.82 -29.87
N ILE A 537 -20.89 -24.80 -28.97
CA ILE A 537 -19.87 -25.82 -28.66
C ILE A 537 -20.48 -27.23 -28.58
N PRO A 538 -21.07 -27.73 -29.68
CA PRO A 538 -21.62 -29.09 -29.71
C PRO A 538 -20.52 -30.14 -29.58
N GLY A 539 -20.81 -31.25 -28.90
CA GLY A 539 -19.90 -32.40 -28.79
C GLY A 539 -20.01 -33.15 -27.46
N ASP A 540 -19.87 -34.48 -27.49
CA ASP A 540 -19.94 -35.30 -26.27
C ASP A 540 -18.65 -35.17 -25.45
N LEU A 541 -18.74 -34.44 -24.33
CA LEU A 541 -17.61 -34.23 -23.41
C LEU A 541 -17.12 -35.52 -22.76
N SER A 542 -17.85 -36.63 -22.82
CA SER A 542 -17.37 -37.92 -22.31
C SER A 542 -16.45 -38.67 -23.29
N SER A 543 -16.40 -38.21 -24.54
CA SER A 543 -15.54 -38.78 -25.60
C SER A 543 -14.38 -37.84 -25.93
N ILE A 544 -13.21 -38.40 -26.26
CA ILE A 544 -12.05 -37.61 -26.67
C ILE A 544 -12.34 -36.76 -27.92
N ASP A 545 -13.00 -37.34 -28.92
CA ASP A 545 -13.35 -36.64 -30.16
C ASP A 545 -14.34 -35.50 -29.92
N GLY A 546 -15.33 -35.72 -29.04
CA GLY A 546 -16.29 -34.68 -28.66
C GLY A 546 -15.64 -33.56 -27.85
N THR A 547 -14.73 -33.87 -26.92
CA THR A 547 -13.94 -32.85 -26.21
C THR A 547 -13.05 -32.05 -27.15
N GLN A 548 -12.38 -32.70 -28.11
CA GLN A 548 -11.57 -32.03 -29.13
C GLN A 548 -12.43 -31.10 -29.99
N ALA A 549 -13.62 -31.52 -30.41
CA ALA A 549 -14.55 -30.70 -31.18
C ALA A 549 -15.01 -29.46 -30.38
N VAL A 550 -15.34 -29.63 -29.10
CA VAL A 550 -15.68 -28.52 -28.19
C VAL A 550 -14.51 -27.55 -28.07
N ALA A 551 -13.30 -28.05 -27.81
CA ALA A 551 -12.11 -27.22 -27.67
C ALA A 551 -11.81 -26.40 -28.92
N GLN A 552 -11.89 -27.03 -30.10
CA GLN A 552 -11.72 -26.35 -31.38
C GLN A 552 -12.81 -25.32 -31.65
N ALA A 553 -14.06 -25.60 -31.27
CA ALA A 553 -15.16 -24.65 -31.40
C ALA A 553 -14.93 -23.42 -30.50
N ILE A 554 -14.47 -23.61 -29.26
CA ILE A 554 -14.12 -22.50 -28.37
C ILE A 554 -13.03 -21.63 -28.99
N PHE A 555 -11.93 -22.21 -29.46
CA PHE A 555 -10.86 -21.45 -30.11
C PHE A 555 -11.35 -20.73 -31.38
N ARG A 556 -12.29 -21.32 -32.13
CA ARG A 556 -12.86 -20.67 -33.32
C ARG A 556 -13.69 -19.43 -32.98
N HIS A 557 -14.45 -19.48 -31.90
CA HIS A 557 -15.45 -18.46 -31.57
C HIS A 557 -14.97 -17.43 -30.55
N PHE A 558 -14.16 -17.83 -29.57
CA PHE A 558 -13.66 -16.95 -28.53
C PHE A 558 -12.47 -16.11 -29.03
N PRO A 559 -12.51 -14.77 -28.91
CA PRO A 559 -11.42 -13.90 -29.35
C PRO A 559 -10.10 -14.18 -28.64
N HIS A 560 -9.04 -14.44 -29.41
CA HIS A 560 -7.70 -14.71 -28.90
C HIS A 560 -6.62 -14.23 -29.87
N SER A 561 -5.38 -14.20 -29.42
CA SER A 561 -4.21 -13.73 -30.17
C SER A 561 -3.02 -14.66 -29.97
N GLU A 562 -1.93 -14.40 -30.69
CA GLU A 562 -0.65 -15.06 -30.43
C GLU A 562 -0.17 -14.76 -29.01
N THR A 563 0.53 -15.72 -28.40
CA THR A 563 1.23 -15.55 -27.12
C THR A 563 2.73 -15.68 -27.31
N PHE A 564 3.52 -14.94 -26.54
CA PHE A 564 4.97 -15.11 -26.51
C PHE A 564 5.31 -16.39 -25.72
N ALA A 565 5.73 -17.44 -26.43
CA ALA A 565 5.93 -18.77 -25.87
C ALA A 565 7.21 -19.44 -26.38
N LEU A 566 7.58 -20.56 -25.75
CA LEU A 566 8.79 -21.31 -26.07
C LEU A 566 8.71 -21.91 -27.48
N LYS A 567 9.76 -21.69 -28.27
CA LYS A 567 9.84 -22.20 -29.65
C LYS A 567 9.89 -23.75 -29.68
N PRO A 568 9.24 -24.40 -30.66
CA PRO A 568 9.23 -25.86 -30.80
C PRO A 568 10.62 -26.52 -30.84
N GLU A 569 11.59 -25.88 -31.51
CA GLU A 569 12.95 -26.39 -31.56
C GLU A 569 13.61 -26.42 -30.18
N VAL A 570 13.32 -25.45 -29.31
CA VAL A 570 13.86 -25.41 -27.95
C VAL A 570 13.13 -26.42 -27.06
N ALA A 571 11.82 -26.59 -27.22
CA ALA A 571 11.09 -27.67 -26.56
C ALA A 571 11.67 -29.06 -26.91
N SER A 572 12.02 -29.29 -28.19
CA SER A 572 12.70 -30.52 -28.61
C SER A 572 14.07 -30.69 -27.93
N TRP A 573 14.84 -29.60 -27.76
CA TRP A 573 16.12 -29.67 -27.04
C TRP A 573 15.94 -30.09 -25.57
N ILE A 574 14.93 -29.53 -24.89
CA ILE A 574 14.60 -29.91 -23.51
C ILE A 574 14.22 -31.38 -23.43
N LEU A 575 13.35 -31.86 -24.32
CA LEU A 575 12.88 -33.25 -24.37
C LEU A 575 14.00 -34.25 -24.70
N ARG A 576 14.99 -33.85 -25.53
CA ARG A 576 16.17 -34.70 -25.80
C ARG A 576 17.09 -34.83 -24.60
N ARG A 577 17.26 -33.73 -23.85
CA ARG A 577 18.09 -33.71 -22.65
C ARG A 577 17.42 -34.43 -21.48
N ASN A 578 16.10 -34.30 -21.37
CA ASN A 578 15.26 -34.94 -20.38
C ASN A 578 14.15 -35.73 -21.10
N PRO A 579 14.40 -36.99 -21.51
CA PRO A 579 13.41 -37.79 -22.21
C PRO A 579 12.21 -38.17 -21.31
N PRO A 580 10.95 -37.92 -21.73
CA PRO A 580 9.76 -38.19 -20.92
C PRO A 580 9.42 -39.69 -20.94
N SER A 581 9.84 -40.41 -19.89
CA SER A 581 9.77 -41.87 -19.83
C SER A 581 8.33 -42.38 -19.77
N ASN A 582 7.46 -41.70 -19.04
CA ASN A 582 6.06 -42.11 -18.91
C ASN A 582 5.29 -41.90 -20.22
N LEU A 583 5.62 -40.87 -21.02
CA LEU A 583 5.04 -40.69 -22.35
C LEU A 583 5.45 -41.79 -23.34
N PHE A 584 6.70 -42.27 -23.30
CA PHE A 584 7.13 -43.41 -24.14
C PHE A 584 6.31 -44.66 -23.85
N ILE A 585 6.17 -44.99 -22.57
CA ILE A 585 5.40 -46.16 -22.12
C ILE A 585 3.93 -46.00 -22.53
N ARG A 586 3.34 -44.84 -22.20
CA ARG A 586 1.91 -44.57 -22.42
C ARG A 586 1.50 -44.64 -23.88
N PHE A 587 2.32 -44.11 -24.78
CA PHE A 587 2.02 -44.11 -26.21
C PHE A 587 2.71 -45.22 -26.99
N SER A 588 3.37 -46.17 -26.31
CA SER A 588 4.09 -47.29 -26.93
C SER A 588 5.08 -46.84 -28.01
N ALA A 589 5.81 -45.75 -27.76
CA ALA A 589 6.77 -45.18 -28.69
C ALA A 589 8.20 -45.62 -28.36
N ALA A 590 8.97 -46.03 -29.37
CA ALA A 590 10.31 -46.57 -29.19
C ALA A 590 11.38 -45.48 -28.97
N ASN A 591 11.12 -44.25 -29.43
CA ASN A 591 12.05 -43.12 -29.35
C ASN A 591 11.33 -41.77 -29.45
N LEU A 592 12.04 -40.67 -29.13
CA LEU A 592 11.47 -39.32 -29.12
C LEU A 592 10.95 -38.89 -30.50
N ALA A 593 11.57 -39.31 -31.60
CA ALA A 593 11.16 -38.91 -32.94
C ALA A 593 9.77 -39.48 -33.31
N GLU A 594 9.43 -40.68 -32.84
CA GLU A 594 8.08 -41.25 -33.01
C GLU A 594 7.02 -40.44 -32.24
N LEU A 595 7.33 -40.01 -31.01
CA LEU A 595 6.45 -39.14 -30.24
C LEU A 595 6.31 -37.75 -30.89
N GLU A 596 7.43 -37.12 -31.28
CA GLU A 596 7.43 -35.79 -31.89
C GLU A 596 6.68 -35.78 -33.22
N LYS A 597 6.71 -36.89 -33.97
CA LYS A 597 5.90 -37.03 -35.18
C LYS A 597 4.39 -37.09 -34.90
N LYS A 598 4.00 -37.63 -33.74
CA LYS A 598 2.60 -37.84 -33.37
C LYS A 598 1.96 -36.59 -32.75
N PHE A 599 2.69 -35.86 -31.90
CA PHE A 599 2.16 -34.72 -31.15
C PHE A 599 2.92 -33.40 -31.38
N GLY A 600 4.16 -33.44 -31.87
CA GLY A 600 5.02 -32.25 -31.95
C GLY A 600 5.73 -31.93 -30.62
N PRO A 601 6.82 -31.14 -30.63
CA PRO A 601 7.64 -30.90 -29.43
C PRO A 601 6.93 -30.12 -28.31
N ASN A 602 6.16 -29.08 -28.67
CA ASN A 602 5.46 -28.25 -27.68
C ASN A 602 4.35 -29.04 -26.97
N ASP A 603 3.58 -29.83 -27.70
CA ASP A 603 2.54 -30.71 -27.13
C ASP A 603 3.17 -31.73 -26.17
N LEU A 604 4.29 -32.35 -26.55
CA LEU A 604 4.97 -33.32 -25.68
C LEU A 604 5.53 -32.69 -24.41
N LEU A 605 6.12 -31.50 -24.50
CA LEU A 605 6.60 -30.78 -23.32
C LEU A 605 5.44 -30.31 -22.44
N ALA A 606 4.29 -29.95 -23.03
CA ALA A 606 3.08 -29.66 -22.29
C ALA A 606 2.58 -30.93 -21.56
N LEU A 607 2.50 -32.07 -22.25
CA LEU A 607 2.01 -33.34 -21.68
C LEU A 607 2.94 -33.93 -20.63
N SER A 608 4.25 -33.68 -20.70
CA SER A 608 5.20 -34.20 -19.72
C SER A 608 4.93 -33.67 -18.31
N SER A 609 4.36 -32.47 -18.19
CA SER A 609 3.96 -31.90 -16.89
C SER A 609 2.82 -32.61 -16.18
N VAL A 610 2.03 -33.41 -16.91
CA VAL A 610 0.89 -34.16 -16.38
C VAL A 610 1.10 -35.67 -16.42
N SER A 611 2.22 -36.13 -17.01
CA SER A 611 2.59 -37.55 -17.05
C SER A 611 3.83 -37.90 -16.23
N GLU A 612 4.83 -37.02 -16.17
CA GLU A 612 6.14 -37.31 -15.56
C GLU A 612 6.16 -36.98 -14.06
N GLU A 613 7.16 -37.53 -13.36
CA GLU A 613 7.33 -37.30 -11.92
C GLU A 613 7.89 -35.91 -11.60
N THR A 614 7.74 -35.47 -10.35
CA THR A 614 8.23 -34.17 -9.89
C THR A 614 9.71 -33.95 -10.18
N ALA A 615 10.56 -34.98 -10.05
CA ALA A 615 11.99 -34.89 -10.35
C ALA A 615 12.28 -34.50 -11.82
N TYR A 616 11.50 -35.06 -12.77
CA TYR A 616 11.60 -34.70 -14.19
C TYR A 616 11.26 -33.22 -14.39
N THR A 617 10.12 -32.78 -13.85
CA THR A 617 9.67 -31.39 -13.99
C THR A 617 10.65 -30.40 -13.34
N SER A 618 11.24 -30.73 -12.19
CA SER A 618 12.29 -29.93 -11.55
C SER A 618 13.51 -29.76 -12.46
N GLY A 619 13.97 -30.85 -13.10
CA GLY A 619 15.09 -30.78 -14.05
C GLY A 619 14.80 -29.92 -15.28
N VAL A 620 13.55 -29.92 -15.76
CA VAL A 620 13.11 -29.00 -16.83
C VAL A 620 13.16 -27.55 -16.34
N TRP A 621 12.67 -27.27 -15.13
CA TRP A 621 12.68 -25.92 -14.56
C TRP A 621 14.09 -25.38 -14.32
N GLU A 622 14.99 -26.19 -13.77
CA GLU A 622 16.39 -25.82 -13.58
C GLU A 622 17.08 -25.49 -14.91
N TRP A 623 16.77 -26.28 -15.95
CA TRP A 623 17.28 -26.00 -17.28
C TRP A 623 16.77 -24.65 -17.81
N ILE A 624 15.47 -24.39 -17.72
CA ILE A 624 14.88 -23.12 -18.18
C ILE A 624 15.49 -21.95 -17.41
N ALA A 625 15.58 -22.03 -16.07
CA ALA A 625 16.13 -20.97 -15.25
C ALA A 625 17.58 -20.61 -15.65
N GLY A 626 18.45 -21.61 -15.83
CA GLY A 626 19.85 -21.38 -16.18
C GLY A 626 20.10 -21.01 -17.64
N ASN A 627 19.32 -21.57 -18.57
CA ASN A 627 19.67 -21.60 -20.00
C ASN A 627 18.69 -20.85 -20.90
N ALA A 628 17.45 -20.58 -20.48
CA ALA A 628 16.51 -19.87 -21.33
C ALA A 628 16.94 -18.41 -21.54
N ARG A 629 16.79 -17.95 -22.79
CA ARG A 629 17.08 -16.59 -23.25
C ARG A 629 15.88 -16.10 -24.06
N SER A 630 15.73 -14.79 -24.21
CA SER A 630 14.59 -14.19 -24.91
C SER A 630 14.44 -14.69 -26.36
N GLU A 631 15.55 -15.01 -27.03
CA GLU A 631 15.56 -15.57 -28.39
C GLU A 631 15.02 -17.01 -28.50
N HIS A 632 14.89 -17.72 -27.37
CA HIS A 632 14.26 -19.05 -27.31
C HIS A 632 12.73 -18.98 -27.34
N PHE A 633 12.17 -17.77 -27.29
CA PHE A 633 10.73 -17.51 -27.29
C PHE A 633 10.34 -16.72 -28.54
N ALA A 634 9.09 -16.85 -28.96
CA ALA A 634 8.50 -16.11 -30.06
C ALA A 634 6.98 -15.99 -29.90
N PRO A 635 6.33 -15.03 -30.58
CA PRO A 635 4.88 -15.07 -30.76
C PRO A 635 4.48 -16.38 -31.46
N LEU A 636 3.60 -17.16 -30.84
CA LEU A 636 3.07 -18.42 -31.34
C LEU A 636 1.55 -18.45 -31.18
N ASN A 637 0.86 -19.12 -32.11
CA ASN A 637 -0.57 -19.38 -31.98
C ASN A 637 -0.84 -20.28 -30.77
N LEU A 638 -1.84 -19.91 -29.98
CA LEU A 638 -2.38 -20.78 -28.94
C LEU A 638 -3.15 -21.93 -29.60
N GLU A 639 -2.93 -23.15 -29.12
CA GLU A 639 -3.61 -24.34 -29.64
C GLU A 639 -4.22 -25.18 -28.51
N PRO A 640 -5.45 -25.69 -28.68
CA PRO A 640 -6.04 -26.64 -27.75
C PRO A 640 -5.40 -28.02 -27.92
N LEU A 641 -5.18 -28.71 -26.80
CA LEU A 641 -4.69 -30.08 -26.76
C LEU A 641 -5.66 -30.95 -25.95
N ALA A 642 -6.62 -31.60 -26.61
CA ALA A 642 -7.50 -32.54 -25.92
C ALA A 642 -6.80 -33.88 -25.69
N VAL A 643 -6.98 -34.42 -24.48
CA VAL A 643 -6.41 -35.72 -24.10
C VAL A 643 -7.43 -36.59 -23.38
N ASN A 644 -7.23 -37.91 -23.46
CA ASN A 644 -8.07 -38.86 -22.75
C ASN A 644 -7.74 -38.82 -21.24
N SER A 645 -8.72 -38.51 -20.41
CA SER A 645 -8.59 -38.45 -18.95
C SER A 645 -8.31 -39.81 -18.31
N GLU A 646 -8.62 -40.92 -18.97
CA GLU A 646 -8.20 -42.26 -18.50
C GLU A 646 -6.69 -42.44 -18.60
N ASP A 647 -6.08 -41.86 -19.65
CA ASP A 647 -4.65 -41.81 -19.81
C ASP A 647 -4.06 -40.81 -18.80
N PHE A 648 -4.63 -39.62 -18.69
CA PHE A 648 -4.09 -38.56 -17.83
C PHE A 648 -5.00 -38.31 -16.62
N ARG A 649 -5.04 -39.25 -15.67
CA ARG A 649 -5.96 -39.17 -14.51
C ARG A 649 -5.84 -37.87 -13.70
N MET A 650 -4.68 -37.22 -13.70
CA MET A 650 -4.48 -35.92 -13.05
C MET A 650 -5.34 -34.79 -13.64
N LEU A 651 -5.83 -34.95 -14.89
CA LEU A 651 -6.70 -34.00 -15.59
C LEU A 651 -8.20 -34.23 -15.34
N THR A 652 -8.59 -35.31 -14.66
CA THR A 652 -10.02 -35.59 -14.35
C THR A 652 -10.66 -34.54 -13.44
N ILE A 653 -9.85 -33.73 -12.76
CA ILE A 653 -10.28 -32.50 -12.13
C ILE A 653 -9.90 -31.37 -13.09
N LEU A 654 -10.89 -30.62 -13.60
CA LEU A 654 -10.67 -29.35 -14.33
C LEU A 654 -10.04 -28.29 -13.39
N LYS A 655 -8.82 -28.55 -12.92
CA LYS A 655 -7.94 -27.63 -12.19
C LYS A 655 -7.13 -26.81 -13.19
N GLU A 656 -6.43 -25.78 -12.70
CA GLU A 656 -5.60 -24.91 -13.54
C GLU A 656 -4.64 -25.72 -14.41
N THR A 657 -4.45 -25.22 -15.63
CA THR A 657 -3.54 -25.80 -16.61
C THR A 657 -2.13 -25.93 -16.03
N SER A 658 -1.47 -27.03 -16.36
CA SER A 658 -0.09 -27.27 -15.97
C SER A 658 0.84 -26.14 -16.42
N THR A 659 1.81 -25.78 -15.60
CA THR A 659 2.70 -24.63 -15.84
C THR A 659 3.55 -24.74 -17.11
N LEU A 660 3.91 -25.95 -17.58
CA LEU A 660 4.60 -26.14 -18.86
C LEU A 660 3.69 -26.00 -20.10
N SER A 661 2.38 -26.18 -19.96
CA SER A 661 1.47 -25.94 -21.09
C SER A 661 1.37 -24.45 -21.42
N LYS A 662 1.37 -23.60 -20.38
CA LYS A 662 1.43 -22.13 -20.54
C LYS A 662 2.71 -21.71 -21.26
N LEU A 663 3.85 -22.31 -20.90
CA LEU A 663 5.16 -22.05 -21.51
C LEU A 663 5.20 -22.37 -23.01
N THR A 664 4.45 -23.38 -23.45
CA THR A 664 4.48 -23.93 -24.81
C THR A 664 3.35 -23.42 -25.71
N GLY A 665 2.52 -22.50 -25.20
CA GLY A 665 1.35 -21.99 -25.92
C GLY A 665 0.25 -23.05 -26.11
N ARG A 666 0.08 -23.96 -25.15
CA ARG A 666 -0.90 -25.05 -25.17
C ARG A 666 -1.93 -24.92 -24.07
N VAL A 667 -3.19 -25.13 -24.44
CA VAL A 667 -4.31 -25.25 -23.49
C VAL A 667 -4.74 -26.71 -23.46
N ILE A 668 -4.26 -27.46 -22.46
CA ILE A 668 -4.59 -28.88 -22.28
C ILE A 668 -6.00 -29.01 -21.69
N ILE A 669 -6.80 -29.93 -22.23
CA ILE A 669 -8.14 -30.25 -21.72
C ILE A 669 -8.42 -31.75 -21.76
N GLY A 670 -8.96 -32.31 -20.68
CA GLY A 670 -9.36 -33.73 -20.61
C GLY A 670 -10.84 -33.94 -20.96
N ASN A 671 -11.23 -35.12 -21.45
CA ASN A 671 -12.64 -35.52 -21.52
C ASN A 671 -13.19 -35.86 -20.12
N LEU A 672 -14.51 -35.79 -19.94
CA LEU A 672 -15.18 -36.20 -18.71
C LEU A 672 -15.32 -37.71 -18.63
N LEU A 673 -15.22 -38.24 -17.41
CA LEU A 673 -15.65 -39.61 -17.15
C LEU A 673 -17.19 -39.66 -17.24
N LYS A 674 -17.72 -40.77 -17.75
CA LYS A 674 -19.17 -40.91 -17.92
C LYS A 674 -19.90 -40.73 -16.58
N GLY A 675 -20.84 -39.79 -16.53
CA GLY A 675 -21.60 -39.48 -15.32
C GLY A 675 -20.97 -38.45 -14.38
N THR A 676 -19.86 -37.81 -14.77
CA THR A 676 -19.26 -36.67 -14.03
C THR A 676 -19.53 -35.33 -14.74
N GLY A 677 -19.27 -34.20 -14.08
CA GLY A 677 -19.37 -32.85 -14.69
C GLY A 677 -20.38 -31.89 -14.04
N GLY A 678 -21.21 -32.35 -13.10
CA GLY A 678 -22.21 -31.51 -12.43
C GLY A 678 -23.37 -31.11 -13.36
N LYS A 679 -24.07 -30.02 -13.03
CA LYS A 679 -25.23 -29.51 -13.78
C LYS A 679 -24.87 -28.67 -15.00
N PHE A 680 -23.65 -28.12 -15.04
CA PHE A 680 -23.22 -27.13 -16.04
C PHE A 680 -21.87 -27.49 -16.71
N PRO A 681 -21.69 -28.70 -17.25
CA PRO A 681 -20.41 -29.13 -17.79
C PRO A 681 -19.94 -28.28 -18.99
N LYS A 682 -20.81 -27.90 -19.93
CA LYS A 682 -20.43 -27.08 -21.11
C LYS A 682 -20.02 -25.67 -20.71
N LEU A 683 -20.80 -25.05 -19.82
CA LEU A 683 -20.48 -23.75 -19.24
C LEU A 683 -19.13 -23.78 -18.52
N ARG A 684 -18.88 -24.83 -17.74
CA ARG A 684 -17.59 -25.03 -17.06
C ARG A 684 -16.44 -25.12 -18.06
N TYR A 685 -16.56 -25.93 -19.12
CA TYR A 685 -15.51 -26.06 -20.15
C TYR A 685 -15.27 -24.75 -20.89
N PHE A 686 -16.35 -24.08 -21.32
CA PHE A 686 -16.29 -22.81 -22.02
C PHE A 686 -15.51 -21.75 -21.24
N ILE A 687 -15.93 -21.49 -20.00
CA ILE A 687 -15.31 -20.46 -19.15
C ILE A 687 -13.88 -20.85 -18.76
N THR A 688 -13.60 -22.13 -18.48
CA THR A 688 -12.23 -22.58 -18.12
C THR A 688 -11.27 -22.39 -19.27
N MET A 689 -11.64 -22.80 -20.48
CA MET A 689 -10.78 -22.64 -21.66
C MET A 689 -10.59 -21.18 -22.03
N ALA A 690 -11.67 -20.39 -21.99
CA ALA A 690 -11.59 -18.95 -22.25
C ALA A 690 -10.68 -18.23 -21.24
N LYS A 691 -10.74 -18.58 -19.94
CA LYS A 691 -9.78 -18.09 -18.92
C LYS A 691 -8.35 -18.50 -19.28
N ASN A 692 -8.10 -19.78 -19.56
CA ASN A 692 -6.74 -20.28 -19.85
C ASN A 692 -6.13 -19.62 -21.09
N ILE A 693 -6.94 -19.28 -22.10
CA ILE A 693 -6.51 -18.51 -23.28
C ILE A 693 -6.02 -17.12 -22.83
N VAL A 694 -6.84 -16.38 -22.09
CA VAL A 694 -6.51 -15.04 -21.59
C VAL A 694 -5.27 -15.06 -20.69
N GLU A 695 -5.17 -16.06 -19.83
CA GLU A 695 -4.05 -16.27 -18.92
C GLU A 695 -2.74 -16.52 -19.67
N ALA A 696 -2.75 -17.42 -20.66
CA ALA A 696 -1.57 -17.72 -21.47
C ALA A 696 -1.07 -16.49 -22.25
N GLU A 697 -1.96 -15.67 -22.79
CA GLU A 697 -1.58 -14.40 -23.43
C GLU A 697 -1.06 -13.36 -22.43
N SER A 698 -1.65 -13.30 -21.23
CA SER A 698 -1.24 -12.36 -20.18
C SER A 698 0.17 -12.67 -19.67
N LEU A 699 0.48 -13.96 -19.46
CA LEU A 699 1.83 -14.42 -19.16
C LEU A 699 2.81 -14.16 -20.31
N GLY A 700 2.37 -14.38 -21.56
CA GLY A 700 3.18 -14.03 -22.73
C GLY A 700 3.60 -12.56 -22.73
N LYS A 701 2.67 -11.63 -22.43
CA LYS A 701 2.99 -10.20 -22.29
C LYS A 701 4.00 -9.91 -21.18
N ILE A 702 3.89 -10.60 -20.04
CA ILE A 702 4.86 -10.49 -18.94
C ILE A 702 6.24 -10.97 -19.40
N TRP A 703 6.32 -12.09 -20.12
CA TRP A 703 7.59 -12.59 -20.63
C TRP A 703 8.19 -11.73 -21.74
N GLU A 704 7.36 -11.08 -22.58
CA GLU A 704 7.85 -10.05 -23.50
C GLU A 704 8.48 -8.87 -22.74
N GLN A 705 7.90 -8.47 -21.61
CA GLN A 705 8.48 -7.44 -20.77
C GLN A 705 9.82 -7.91 -20.19
N PHE A 706 9.90 -9.13 -19.63
CA PHE A 706 11.16 -9.69 -19.14
C PHE A 706 12.22 -9.77 -20.24
N ALA A 707 11.83 -10.11 -21.48
CA ALA A 707 12.71 -10.16 -22.64
C ALA A 707 13.29 -8.78 -22.99
N ARG A 708 12.50 -7.70 -22.84
CA ARG A 708 12.96 -6.32 -23.05
C ARG A 708 13.98 -5.89 -21.99
N GLU A 709 13.81 -6.35 -20.75
CA GLU A 709 14.68 -5.99 -19.62
C GLU A 709 16.02 -6.77 -19.61
N ARG A 710 16.12 -7.89 -20.34
CA ARG A 710 17.34 -8.72 -20.56
C ARG A 710 18.07 -9.24 -19.32
N LYS A 711 17.55 -9.01 -18.12
CA LYS A 711 18.12 -9.48 -16.85
C LYS A 711 17.45 -10.78 -16.40
N GLU A 712 18.25 -11.83 -16.21
CA GLU A 712 17.83 -13.10 -15.58
C GLU A 712 16.54 -13.70 -16.18
N PHE A 713 16.36 -13.55 -17.50
CA PHE A 713 15.13 -13.88 -18.20
C PHE A 713 14.58 -15.28 -17.86
N GLY A 714 15.44 -16.31 -17.96
CA GLY A 714 15.05 -17.69 -17.66
C GLY A 714 14.51 -17.86 -16.23
N THR A 715 15.24 -17.38 -15.23
CA THR A 715 14.82 -17.41 -13.82
C THR A 715 13.49 -16.69 -13.62
N ARG A 716 13.30 -15.51 -14.22
CA ARG A 716 12.06 -14.74 -14.06
C ARG A 716 10.84 -15.41 -14.71
N VAL A 717 11.02 -16.04 -15.87
CA VAL A 717 9.97 -16.86 -16.51
C VAL A 717 9.58 -18.01 -15.59
N VAL A 718 10.57 -18.74 -15.04
CA VAL A 718 10.32 -19.83 -14.09
C VAL A 718 9.61 -19.31 -12.82
N ASN A 719 10.06 -18.19 -12.26
CA ASN A 719 9.46 -17.58 -11.08
C ASN A 719 7.99 -17.20 -11.31
N SER A 720 7.66 -16.60 -12.46
CA SER A 720 6.27 -16.21 -12.81
C SER A 720 5.31 -17.38 -13.00
N LEU A 721 5.83 -18.61 -13.07
CA LEU A 721 5.05 -19.85 -13.20
C LEU A 721 5.07 -20.69 -11.92
N ARG A 722 6.09 -20.51 -11.06
CA ARG A 722 6.31 -21.32 -9.85
C ARG A 722 6.05 -20.56 -8.55
N GLY A 723 5.93 -19.23 -8.60
CA GLY A 723 5.52 -18.38 -7.49
C GLY A 723 4.21 -18.91 -6.89
N HIS A 724 4.15 -18.99 -5.57
CA HIS A 724 3.08 -19.71 -4.87
C HIS A 724 1.81 -18.86 -4.70
N TRP A 725 0.67 -19.55 -4.65
CA TRP A 725 -0.67 -19.03 -4.35
C TRP A 725 -0.70 -18.09 -3.14
N GLY A 726 -1.13 -16.84 -3.35
CA GLY A 726 -1.37 -15.89 -2.27
C GLY A 726 -2.67 -16.20 -1.53
N LYS A 727 -2.58 -16.41 -0.21
CA LYS A 727 -3.76 -16.66 0.65
C LYS A 727 -4.61 -15.41 0.84
N GLU A 728 -3.98 -14.24 0.82
CA GLU A 728 -4.62 -12.97 1.13
C GLU A 728 -5.34 -12.37 -0.10
N PRO A 729 -6.48 -11.69 0.08
CA PRO A 729 -7.28 -11.16 -1.03
C PRO A 729 -6.52 -10.15 -1.89
N LEU A 730 -5.60 -9.40 -1.28
CA LEU A 730 -4.77 -8.39 -1.95
C LEU A 730 -3.40 -8.91 -2.40
N SER A 731 -3.18 -10.23 -2.39
CA SER A 731 -1.94 -10.80 -2.93
C SER A 731 -1.77 -10.50 -4.43
N ALA A 732 -0.54 -10.29 -4.87
CA ALA A 732 -0.24 -10.03 -6.28
C ALA A 732 -0.83 -11.09 -7.21
N HIS A 733 -0.80 -12.37 -6.78
CA HIS A 733 -1.45 -13.48 -7.46
C HIS A 733 -2.97 -13.29 -7.64
N ASN A 734 -3.73 -13.07 -6.54
CA ASN A 734 -5.19 -12.94 -6.63
C ASN A 734 -5.60 -11.71 -7.46
N ILE A 735 -4.83 -10.63 -7.37
CA ILE A 735 -5.07 -9.41 -8.14
C ILE A 735 -4.74 -9.61 -9.63
N PHE A 736 -3.72 -10.40 -9.97
CA PHE A 736 -3.42 -10.83 -11.33
C PHE A 736 -4.51 -11.74 -11.90
N GLU A 737 -4.94 -12.75 -11.14
CA GLU A 737 -6.02 -13.67 -11.51
C GLU A 737 -7.34 -12.91 -11.74
N ASN A 738 -7.65 -11.91 -10.92
CA ASN A 738 -8.82 -11.07 -11.18
C ASN A 738 -8.71 -10.27 -12.48
N LYS A 739 -7.52 -9.80 -12.86
CA LYS A 739 -7.31 -9.12 -14.15
C LYS A 739 -7.61 -10.05 -15.31
N ILE A 740 -7.20 -11.33 -15.22
CA ILE A 740 -7.54 -12.35 -16.22
C ILE A 740 -9.06 -12.50 -16.34
N GLN A 741 -9.78 -12.59 -15.22
CA GLN A 741 -11.24 -12.67 -15.22
C GLN A 741 -11.90 -11.43 -15.85
N ARG A 742 -11.38 -10.22 -15.59
CA ARG A 742 -11.89 -8.98 -16.20
C ARG A 742 -11.71 -8.97 -17.72
N ILE A 743 -10.52 -9.33 -18.21
CA ILE A 743 -10.23 -9.42 -19.65
C ILE A 743 -11.13 -10.48 -20.31
N LEU A 744 -11.37 -11.61 -19.64
CA LEU A 744 -12.32 -12.63 -20.10
C LEU A 744 -13.71 -12.03 -20.33
N ILE A 745 -14.25 -11.30 -19.34
CA ILE A 745 -15.57 -10.68 -19.44
C ILE A 745 -15.62 -9.59 -20.52
N GLU A 746 -14.58 -8.78 -20.66
CA GLU A 746 -14.47 -7.78 -21.73
C GLU A 746 -14.52 -8.43 -23.12
N ARG A 747 -13.84 -9.58 -23.31
CA ARG A 747 -13.88 -10.34 -24.57
C ARG A 747 -15.24 -10.95 -24.83
N LEU A 748 -15.92 -11.48 -23.82
CA LEU A 748 -17.29 -11.97 -23.97
C LEU A 748 -18.25 -10.85 -24.38
N ARG A 749 -18.12 -9.64 -23.82
CA ARG A 749 -18.88 -8.46 -24.27
C ARG A 749 -18.60 -8.13 -25.74
N GLY A 750 -17.32 -8.11 -26.12
CA GLY A 750 -16.90 -7.85 -27.51
C GLY A 750 -17.47 -8.88 -28.49
N MET A 751 -17.33 -10.16 -28.17
CA MET A 751 -17.87 -11.28 -28.95
C MET A 751 -19.39 -11.18 -29.14
N ASN A 752 -20.13 -10.86 -28.08
CA ASN A 752 -21.58 -10.69 -28.16
C ASN A 752 -22.00 -9.47 -29.00
N LYS A 753 -21.24 -8.37 -28.90
CA LYS A 753 -21.47 -7.18 -29.73
C LYS A 753 -21.31 -7.52 -31.21
N ASP A 754 -20.25 -8.24 -31.57
CA ASP A 754 -20.00 -8.67 -32.96
C ASP A 754 -21.11 -9.58 -33.48
N TRP A 755 -21.62 -10.52 -32.68
CA TRP A 755 -22.75 -11.37 -33.07
C TRP A 755 -24.05 -10.60 -33.25
N HIS A 756 -24.31 -9.62 -32.38
CA HIS A 756 -25.48 -8.77 -32.50
C HIS A 756 -25.45 -7.94 -33.78
N GLU A 757 -24.29 -7.35 -34.11
CA GLU A 757 -24.09 -6.57 -35.34
C GLU A 757 -24.20 -7.42 -36.62
N ARG A 758 -23.82 -8.70 -36.57
CA ARG A 758 -23.97 -9.64 -37.70
C ARG A 758 -25.41 -10.11 -37.92
N GLY A 759 -26.32 -9.85 -36.97
CA GLY A 759 -27.75 -10.09 -37.13
C GLY A 759 -28.16 -11.56 -37.22
N GLU A 760 -27.42 -12.49 -36.61
CA GLU A 760 -27.75 -13.92 -36.61
C GLU A 760 -28.96 -14.23 -35.71
N PRO A 761 -30.18 -14.47 -36.25
CA PRO A 761 -31.40 -14.56 -35.44
C PRO A 761 -31.40 -15.81 -34.56
N THR A 762 -30.71 -16.87 -34.99
CA THR A 762 -30.54 -18.14 -34.26
C THR A 762 -29.71 -18.00 -32.99
N MET A 763 -28.86 -16.97 -32.88
CA MET A 763 -27.98 -16.74 -31.73
C MET A 763 -28.56 -15.74 -30.72
N SER A 764 -29.69 -15.08 -31.03
CA SER A 764 -30.22 -13.96 -30.22
C SER A 764 -30.48 -14.35 -28.76
N ARG A 765 -30.98 -15.57 -28.50
CA ARG A 765 -31.21 -16.08 -27.15
C ARG A 765 -29.89 -16.31 -26.40
N LEU A 766 -28.92 -16.98 -27.02
CA LEU A 766 -27.60 -17.23 -26.46
C LEU A 766 -26.88 -15.91 -26.14
N VAL A 767 -26.89 -14.94 -27.07
CA VAL A 767 -26.30 -13.61 -26.87
C VAL A 767 -26.92 -12.92 -25.66
N SER A 768 -28.26 -12.95 -25.54
CA SER A 768 -28.97 -12.37 -24.39
C SER A 768 -28.56 -13.05 -23.08
N ASN A 769 -28.50 -14.38 -23.06
CA ASN A 769 -28.16 -15.17 -21.88
C ASN A 769 -26.69 -14.98 -21.46
N ILE A 770 -25.74 -14.95 -22.41
CA ILE A 770 -24.34 -14.63 -22.14
C ILE A 770 -24.22 -13.18 -21.62
N ASN A 771 -24.95 -12.21 -22.18
CA ASN A 771 -24.95 -10.84 -21.67
C ASN A 771 -25.41 -10.79 -20.22
N ASN A 772 -26.45 -11.54 -19.85
CA ASN A 772 -26.89 -11.64 -18.45
C ASN A 772 -25.79 -12.24 -17.55
N VAL A 773 -25.11 -13.31 -17.98
CA VAL A 773 -23.97 -13.91 -17.26
C VAL A 773 -22.82 -12.92 -17.08
N VAL A 774 -22.52 -12.14 -18.11
CA VAL A 774 -21.45 -11.13 -18.10
C VAL A 774 -21.82 -9.96 -17.18
N ASP A 775 -23.06 -9.50 -17.21
CA ASP A 775 -23.54 -8.39 -16.37
C ASP A 775 -23.52 -8.74 -14.88
N CYS A 776 -23.75 -10.01 -14.52
CA CYS A 776 -23.76 -10.46 -13.13
C CYS A 776 -22.46 -11.13 -12.65
N TYR A 777 -21.42 -11.16 -13.49
CA TYR A 777 -20.24 -11.99 -13.24
C TYR A 777 -19.46 -11.62 -11.98
N HIS A 778 -19.50 -10.36 -11.54
CA HIS A 778 -18.84 -9.90 -10.31
C HIS A 778 -19.79 -9.70 -9.14
N LEU A 779 -21.09 -9.85 -9.37
CA LEU A 779 -22.10 -9.48 -8.39
C LEU A 779 -22.23 -10.57 -7.32
N ALA A 780 -22.32 -10.11 -6.08
CA ALA A 780 -22.79 -10.89 -4.95
C ALA A 780 -23.49 -9.96 -3.95
N SER A 781 -24.39 -10.51 -3.15
CA SER A 781 -25.08 -9.75 -2.11
C SER A 781 -25.32 -10.59 -0.86
N SER A 782 -25.25 -9.93 0.30
CA SER A 782 -25.63 -10.48 1.61
C SER A 782 -27.00 -9.92 1.99
N PHE A 783 -27.92 -10.78 2.40
CA PHE A 783 -29.28 -10.41 2.80
C PHE A 783 -29.41 -10.30 4.33
N PRO A 784 -30.45 -9.62 4.85
CA PRO A 784 -30.64 -9.44 6.29
C PRO A 784 -30.79 -10.75 7.09
N ASP A 785 -31.25 -11.82 6.44
CA ASP A 785 -31.38 -13.17 7.01
C ASP A 785 -30.03 -13.94 7.06
N GLY A 786 -28.93 -13.32 6.64
CA GLY A 786 -27.61 -13.94 6.57
C GLY A 786 -27.35 -14.70 5.27
N THR A 787 -28.33 -14.80 4.35
CA THR A 787 -28.13 -15.48 3.07
C THR A 787 -27.17 -14.70 2.18
N PHE A 788 -26.12 -15.37 1.68
CA PHE A 788 -25.16 -14.80 0.73
C PHE A 788 -25.33 -15.40 -0.66
N ILE A 789 -25.66 -14.59 -1.66
CA ILE A 789 -25.91 -15.05 -3.03
C ILE A 789 -24.81 -14.55 -3.97
N PRO A 790 -23.94 -15.43 -4.50
CA PRO A 790 -23.06 -15.11 -5.62
C PRO A 790 -23.76 -15.28 -6.97
N CYS A 791 -23.41 -14.47 -7.96
CA CYS A 791 -24.02 -14.51 -9.28
C CYS A 791 -23.09 -15.01 -10.40
N SER A 792 -21.79 -15.22 -10.15
CA SER A 792 -20.88 -15.57 -11.25
C SER A 792 -21.10 -16.98 -11.80
N ALA A 793 -21.11 -17.10 -13.12
CA ALA A 793 -21.17 -18.40 -13.78
C ALA A 793 -19.97 -19.30 -13.40
N TRP A 794 -18.81 -18.71 -13.11
CA TRP A 794 -17.64 -19.46 -12.63
C TRP A 794 -17.91 -20.16 -11.30
N THR A 795 -18.42 -19.42 -10.30
CA THR A 795 -18.70 -19.92 -8.97
C THR A 795 -19.74 -21.04 -9.02
N TRP A 796 -20.85 -20.83 -9.74
CA TRP A 796 -21.91 -21.83 -9.90
C TRP A 796 -21.45 -23.09 -10.64
N ALA A 797 -20.75 -22.94 -11.77
CA ALA A 797 -20.25 -24.06 -12.54
C ALA A 797 -19.18 -24.85 -11.77
N SER A 798 -18.27 -24.17 -11.07
CA SER A 798 -17.23 -24.78 -10.24
C SER A 798 -17.81 -25.53 -9.03
N TYR A 799 -18.74 -24.91 -8.30
CA TYR A 799 -19.42 -25.52 -7.17
C TYR A 799 -20.17 -26.79 -7.58
N SER A 800 -20.94 -26.72 -8.66
CA SER A 800 -21.67 -27.88 -9.19
C SER A 800 -20.72 -28.98 -9.70
N PHE A 801 -19.64 -28.62 -10.39
CA PHE A 801 -18.64 -29.57 -10.88
C PHE A 801 -17.97 -30.37 -9.75
N LYS A 802 -17.76 -29.74 -8.59
CA LYS A 802 -17.21 -30.38 -7.38
C LYS A 802 -18.23 -31.23 -6.61
N GLY A 803 -19.46 -31.38 -7.13
CA GLY A 803 -20.54 -32.15 -6.50
C GLY A 803 -21.41 -31.35 -5.52
N GLY A 804 -21.25 -30.02 -5.47
CA GLY A 804 -22.09 -29.13 -4.69
C GLY A 804 -23.55 -29.18 -5.11
N LYS A 805 -24.46 -29.03 -4.14
CA LYS A 805 -25.91 -29.06 -4.33
C LYS A 805 -26.51 -27.78 -3.76
N GLY A 806 -27.42 -27.15 -4.51
CA GLY A 806 -28.03 -25.89 -4.10
C GLY A 806 -27.13 -24.68 -4.36
N MET A 807 -27.13 -23.74 -3.42
CA MET A 807 -26.39 -22.47 -3.52
C MET A 807 -24.89 -22.66 -3.26
N PRO A 808 -24.00 -21.98 -4.02
CA PRO A 808 -22.57 -22.02 -3.74
C PRO A 808 -22.20 -21.48 -2.36
N THR A 809 -21.27 -22.15 -1.69
CA THR A 809 -20.78 -21.76 -0.34
C THR A 809 -19.63 -20.76 -0.41
N PRO A 810 -19.34 -20.00 0.67
CA PRO A 810 -18.24 -19.03 0.71
C PRO A 810 -16.86 -19.52 0.24
N LEU A 811 -16.54 -20.80 0.45
CA LEU A 811 -15.32 -21.44 -0.03
C LEU A 811 -15.18 -21.51 -1.57
N SER A 812 -16.22 -21.15 -2.32
CA SER A 812 -16.23 -21.16 -3.80
C SER A 812 -16.11 -19.77 -4.44
N LEU A 813 -16.08 -18.70 -3.64
CA LEU A 813 -16.28 -17.30 -4.06
C LEU A 813 -15.03 -16.57 -4.58
N HIS A 814 -14.12 -17.27 -5.26
CA HIS A 814 -12.87 -16.66 -5.69
C HIS A 814 -13.08 -15.47 -6.63
N VAL A 815 -14.04 -15.56 -7.56
CA VAL A 815 -14.29 -14.48 -8.53
C VAL A 815 -14.78 -13.23 -7.83
N GLU A 816 -15.87 -13.33 -7.08
CA GLU A 816 -16.50 -12.19 -6.43
C GLU A 816 -15.54 -11.55 -5.40
N ARG A 817 -14.80 -12.38 -4.66
CA ARG A 817 -13.82 -11.95 -3.65
C ARG A 817 -12.71 -11.13 -4.29
N ASP A 818 -12.07 -11.69 -5.31
CA ASP A 818 -10.91 -11.07 -5.94
C ASP A 818 -11.33 -9.85 -6.76
N TRP A 819 -12.58 -9.81 -7.23
CA TRP A 819 -13.15 -8.67 -7.94
C TRP A 819 -13.34 -7.46 -7.03
N ALA A 820 -13.99 -7.65 -5.89
CA ALA A 820 -14.18 -6.62 -4.88
C ALA A 820 -12.83 -6.14 -4.32
N SER A 821 -11.91 -7.07 -4.06
CA SER A 821 -10.58 -6.76 -3.52
C SER A 821 -9.71 -5.96 -4.48
N ARG A 822 -9.66 -6.36 -5.78
CA ARG A 822 -8.95 -5.59 -6.81
C ARG A 822 -9.57 -4.21 -6.99
N GLU A 823 -10.89 -4.13 -7.04
CA GLU A 823 -11.58 -2.86 -7.22
C GLU A 823 -11.31 -1.89 -6.07
N PHE A 824 -11.38 -2.39 -4.83
CA PHE A 824 -11.02 -1.61 -3.66
C PHE A 824 -9.58 -1.09 -3.72
N LEU A 825 -8.62 -1.94 -4.07
CA LEU A 825 -7.21 -1.53 -4.21
C LEU A 825 -7.01 -0.49 -5.32
N VAL A 826 -7.65 -0.68 -6.47
CA VAL A 826 -7.55 0.25 -7.60
C VAL A 826 -8.11 1.62 -7.25
N GLU A 827 -9.30 1.68 -6.64
CA GLU A 827 -9.90 2.96 -6.23
C GLU A 827 -9.08 3.65 -5.14
N LEU A 828 -8.49 2.87 -4.22
CA LEU A 828 -7.58 3.40 -3.21
C LEU A 828 -6.30 3.99 -3.80
N VAL A 829 -5.65 3.28 -4.73
CA VAL A 829 -4.44 3.75 -5.42
C VAL A 829 -4.72 4.99 -6.26
N LYS A 830 -5.88 5.04 -6.96
CA LYS A 830 -6.31 6.24 -7.69
C LYS A 830 -6.51 7.43 -6.76
N ALA A 831 -7.13 7.22 -5.59
CA ALA A 831 -7.31 8.29 -4.61
C ALA A 831 -5.96 8.84 -4.11
N LEU A 832 -4.93 7.99 -4.04
CA LEU A 832 -3.55 8.37 -3.70
C LEU A 832 -2.77 9.03 -4.86
N GLY A 833 -3.39 9.24 -6.03
CA GLY A 833 -2.73 9.78 -7.22
C GLY A 833 -1.99 8.76 -8.08
N GLY A 834 -2.08 7.46 -7.75
CA GLY A 834 -1.50 6.38 -8.54
C GLY A 834 -2.40 5.92 -9.69
N SER A 835 -1.94 4.90 -10.42
CA SER A 835 -2.65 4.32 -11.56
C SER A 835 -2.74 2.79 -11.47
N GLU A 836 -3.70 2.20 -12.20
CA GLU A 836 -3.79 0.74 -12.33
C GLU A 836 -2.56 0.13 -13.03
N GLU A 837 -1.93 0.89 -13.94
CA GLU A 837 -0.68 0.48 -14.60
C GLU A 837 0.47 0.35 -13.60
N HIS A 838 0.50 1.17 -12.56
CA HIS A 838 1.48 1.04 -11.48
C HIS A 838 1.31 -0.30 -10.73
N ILE A 839 0.07 -0.67 -10.39
CA ILE A 839 -0.25 -1.95 -9.74
C ILE A 839 0.20 -3.12 -10.64
N ASP A 840 -0.16 -3.09 -11.91
CA ASP A 840 0.18 -4.17 -12.85
C ASP A 840 1.69 -4.31 -13.08
N ARG A 841 2.42 -3.19 -13.10
CA ARG A 841 3.89 -3.18 -13.19
C ARG A 841 4.50 -3.83 -11.95
N LYS A 842 3.97 -3.51 -10.76
CA LYS A 842 4.47 -4.09 -9.51
C LYS A 842 4.17 -5.58 -9.40
N ILE A 843 3.00 -6.01 -9.85
CA ILE A 843 2.68 -7.45 -9.97
C ILE A 843 3.69 -8.15 -10.88
N THR A 844 3.98 -7.58 -12.04
CA THR A 844 4.94 -8.14 -13.00
C THR A 844 6.34 -8.28 -12.40
N GLU A 845 6.78 -7.27 -11.63
CA GLU A 845 8.02 -7.31 -10.87
C GLU A 845 8.03 -8.46 -9.85
N LEU A 846 7.01 -8.52 -8.97
CA LEU A 846 6.90 -9.55 -7.93
C LEU A 846 6.81 -10.97 -8.52
N MET A 847 6.08 -11.16 -9.62
CA MET A 847 6.04 -12.44 -10.33
C MET A 847 7.43 -12.84 -10.85
N GLY A 848 8.19 -11.90 -11.41
CA GLY A 848 9.57 -12.13 -11.84
C GLY A 848 10.51 -12.50 -10.68
N GLU A 849 10.25 -11.99 -9.48
CA GLU A 849 11.01 -12.29 -8.26
C GLU A 849 10.52 -13.55 -7.53
N GLY A 850 9.39 -14.15 -7.95
CA GLY A 850 8.78 -15.30 -7.28
C GLY A 850 8.04 -14.94 -5.98
N ARG A 851 7.67 -13.66 -5.83
CA ARG A 851 7.06 -13.04 -4.64
C ARG A 851 5.58 -12.71 -4.84
N GLU A 852 4.90 -13.42 -5.73
CA GLU A 852 3.49 -13.14 -6.06
C GLU A 852 2.49 -13.43 -4.91
N SER A 853 2.91 -14.18 -3.89
CA SER A 853 2.13 -14.40 -2.67
C SER A 853 2.05 -13.16 -1.78
N GLU A 854 2.90 -12.16 -2.01
CA GLU A 854 2.93 -10.93 -1.21
C GLU A 854 1.68 -10.10 -1.39
N ASN A 855 1.22 -9.52 -0.27
CA ASN A 855 0.11 -8.60 -0.26
C ASN A 855 0.54 -7.26 -0.88
N LEU A 856 -0.08 -6.87 -1.98
CA LEU A 856 0.23 -5.61 -2.67
C LEU A 856 0.05 -4.39 -1.79
N ALA A 857 -0.82 -4.48 -0.77
CA ALA A 857 -1.01 -3.40 0.18
C ALA A 857 0.26 -3.09 0.99
N THR A 858 1.05 -4.10 1.38
CA THR A 858 2.33 -3.90 2.10
C THR A 858 3.39 -3.25 1.22
N VAL A 859 3.21 -3.35 -0.10
CA VAL A 859 4.20 -2.96 -1.11
C VAL A 859 3.90 -1.59 -1.71
N ILE A 860 2.61 -1.27 -1.88
CA ILE A 860 2.14 -0.08 -2.62
C ILE A 860 1.52 0.96 -1.68
N LEU A 861 0.92 0.56 -0.55
CA LEU A 861 0.23 1.50 0.33
C LEU A 861 1.13 1.98 1.48
N PRO A 862 1.15 3.29 1.77
CA PRO A 862 1.92 3.83 2.88
C PRO A 862 1.34 3.40 4.24
N GLY A 863 2.21 3.12 5.21
CA GLY A 863 1.83 2.90 6.62
C GLY A 863 1.27 1.51 6.96
N TRP A 864 1.35 0.55 6.05
CA TRP A 864 0.75 -0.78 6.21
C TRP A 864 1.33 -1.62 7.36
N ASP A 865 2.57 -1.38 7.80
CA ASP A 865 3.20 -2.14 8.89
C ASP A 865 2.35 -2.14 10.18
N THR A 866 1.61 -1.05 10.41
CA THR A 866 0.69 -0.91 11.54
C THR A 866 -0.57 -1.80 11.47
N VAL A 867 -0.92 -2.29 10.27
CA VAL A 867 -2.09 -3.13 10.03
C VAL A 867 -1.81 -4.59 10.41
N GLN A 868 -0.60 -5.09 10.16
CA GLN A 868 -0.26 -6.49 10.43
C GLN A 868 -0.33 -6.84 11.93
N GLU A 869 -0.01 -5.88 12.80
CA GLU A 869 0.00 -6.07 14.26
C GLU A 869 -1.40 -6.31 14.85
N VAL A 870 -2.46 -5.95 14.11
CA VAL A 870 -3.84 -5.86 14.63
C VAL A 870 -4.83 -6.81 13.97
N ILE A 871 -4.36 -7.69 13.08
CA ILE A 871 -5.20 -8.69 12.40
C ILE A 871 -5.78 -9.67 13.44
N PRO A 872 -7.07 -10.07 13.30
CA PRO A 872 -7.67 -11.07 14.18
C PRO A 872 -6.91 -12.39 14.21
N GLU A 873 -6.87 -13.03 15.39
CA GLU A 873 -6.25 -14.36 15.56
C GLU A 873 -7.03 -15.44 14.78
N GLN A 874 -8.35 -15.29 14.71
CA GLN A 874 -9.25 -16.22 14.02
C GLN A 874 -10.47 -15.47 13.49
N LEU A 875 -10.90 -15.81 12.28
CA LEU A 875 -12.15 -15.30 11.71
C LEU A 875 -13.33 -16.23 12.08
N PRO A 876 -14.53 -15.68 12.32
CA PRO A 876 -15.74 -16.47 12.51
C PRO A 876 -16.03 -17.37 11.31
N LEU A 877 -16.73 -18.50 11.52
CA LEU A 877 -17.09 -19.36 10.42
C LEU A 877 -18.26 -18.76 9.62
N PRO A 878 -18.29 -18.86 8.28
CA PRO A 878 -19.35 -18.24 7.47
C PRO A 878 -20.74 -18.88 7.59
N ALA A 879 -20.87 -20.02 8.27
CA ALA A 879 -22.11 -20.76 8.41
C ALA A 879 -22.20 -21.34 9.83
N GLU A 880 -22.75 -20.54 10.74
CA GLU A 880 -22.98 -20.93 12.13
C GLU A 880 -24.49 -21.13 12.37
N PRO A 881 -24.90 -21.97 13.33
CA PRO A 881 -26.30 -22.16 13.69
C PRO A 881 -26.88 -20.89 14.33
N GLU A 882 -28.18 -20.64 14.16
CA GLU A 882 -28.88 -19.50 14.78
C GLU A 882 -28.98 -19.64 16.31
N ALA A 883 -28.83 -18.54 17.01
CA ALA A 883 -29.13 -18.45 18.44
C ALA A 883 -30.63 -18.23 18.67
N GLY A 884 -31.13 -18.70 19.83
CA GLY A 884 -32.49 -18.44 20.30
C GLY A 884 -32.76 -16.96 20.60
N LYS A 885 -34.04 -16.57 20.56
CA LYS A 885 -34.48 -15.19 20.84
C LYS A 885 -34.60 -14.94 22.34
N LEU A 886 -34.33 -13.70 22.77
CA LEU A 886 -34.59 -13.26 24.13
C LEU A 886 -36.09 -13.11 24.39
N SER A 887 -36.53 -13.51 25.58
CA SER A 887 -37.90 -13.34 26.06
C SER A 887 -38.03 -12.01 26.80
N ARG A 888 -38.84 -11.08 26.29
CA ARG A 888 -39.10 -9.78 26.94
C ARG A 888 -39.91 -9.97 28.21
N PHE A 889 -39.58 -9.19 29.23
CA PHE A 889 -40.45 -9.08 30.40
C PHE A 889 -41.76 -8.36 30.03
N PRO A 890 -42.95 -8.92 30.34
CA PRO A 890 -44.23 -8.36 29.91
C PRO A 890 -44.50 -6.92 30.40
N ASP A 891 -44.01 -6.55 31.59
CA ASP A 891 -44.24 -5.23 32.18
C ASP A 891 -43.13 -4.21 31.84
N ASN A 892 -42.37 -4.46 30.77
CA ASN A 892 -41.42 -3.48 30.26
C ASN A 892 -42.12 -2.18 29.83
N PRO A 893 -41.47 -1.01 29.97
CA PRO A 893 -40.15 -0.79 30.56
C PRO A 893 -40.16 -0.77 32.10
N ILE A 894 -39.07 -1.24 32.72
CA ILE A 894 -38.90 -1.29 34.18
C ILE A 894 -38.43 0.03 34.80
N LEU A 895 -37.83 0.93 34.00
CA LEU A 895 -37.49 2.31 34.42
C LEU A 895 -37.80 3.30 33.30
N ARG A 896 -38.38 4.45 33.70
CA ARG A 896 -38.54 5.66 32.88
C ARG A 896 -37.96 6.87 33.62
N ALA A 897 -37.74 7.96 32.89
CA ALA A 897 -37.32 9.24 33.44
C ALA A 897 -38.34 9.78 34.46
N ILE A 898 -37.85 10.56 35.42
CA ILE A 898 -38.69 11.22 36.43
C ILE A 898 -38.56 12.72 36.20
N GLU A 899 -39.62 13.36 35.70
CA GLU A 899 -39.60 14.79 35.30
C GLU A 899 -39.13 15.71 36.43
N ASP A 900 -39.52 15.41 37.68
CA ASP A 900 -39.18 16.20 38.86
C ASP A 900 -37.72 16.03 39.34
N HIS A 901 -36.94 15.12 38.75
CA HIS A 901 -35.53 14.91 39.07
C HIS A 901 -34.64 15.55 37.99
N PRO A 902 -34.07 16.76 38.19
CA PRO A 902 -33.46 17.55 37.11
C PRO A 902 -32.30 16.86 36.36
N TRP A 903 -31.63 15.89 36.99
CA TRP A 903 -30.48 15.19 36.44
C TRP A 903 -30.85 13.96 35.59
N GLU A 904 -32.09 13.50 35.68
CA GLU A 904 -32.64 12.34 34.94
C GLU A 904 -34.01 12.65 34.30
N SER A 905 -34.36 13.94 34.18
CA SER A 905 -35.70 14.41 33.80
C SER A 905 -36.09 14.04 32.38
N LYS A 906 -35.14 13.75 31.49
CA LYS A 906 -35.42 13.40 30.09
C LYS A 906 -35.39 11.92 29.83
N TYR A 907 -34.26 11.26 30.10
CA TYR A 907 -34.02 9.89 29.64
C TYR A 907 -33.27 9.07 30.68
N VAL A 908 -33.60 7.78 30.77
CA VAL A 908 -32.82 6.77 31.50
C VAL A 908 -32.65 5.52 30.66
N PHE A 909 -31.41 5.11 30.40
CA PHE A 909 -31.10 4.08 29.41
C PHE A 909 -29.71 3.47 29.64
N ASN A 910 -29.31 2.55 28.75
CA ASN A 910 -27.99 1.91 28.66
C ASN A 910 -27.38 1.46 30.01
N PRO A 911 -28.11 0.63 30.81
CA PRO A 911 -27.68 0.29 32.15
C PRO A 911 -26.57 -0.75 32.17
N GLY A 912 -25.54 -0.48 32.96
CA GLY A 912 -24.62 -1.50 33.47
C GLY A 912 -25.25 -2.20 34.66
N VAL A 913 -24.97 -3.49 34.85
CA VAL A 913 -25.48 -4.24 36.01
C VAL A 913 -24.44 -5.12 36.65
N ILE A 914 -24.54 -5.31 37.96
CA ILE A 914 -23.72 -6.28 38.71
C ILE A 914 -24.59 -6.98 39.74
N ARG A 915 -24.43 -8.31 39.86
CA ARG A 915 -25.03 -9.10 40.93
C ARG A 915 -24.02 -9.18 42.08
N LEU A 916 -24.46 -8.82 43.28
CA LEU A 916 -23.72 -9.01 44.52
C LEU A 916 -24.66 -9.73 45.49
N ASP A 917 -24.30 -10.97 45.83
CA ASP A 917 -25.14 -11.90 46.57
C ASP A 917 -26.55 -12.03 45.93
N SER A 918 -27.60 -11.85 46.73
CA SER A 918 -28.99 -11.97 46.30
C SER A 918 -29.56 -10.72 45.62
N LYS A 919 -28.75 -9.67 45.37
CA LYS A 919 -29.24 -8.40 44.82
C LYS A 919 -28.57 -8.06 43.50
N ILE A 920 -29.33 -7.41 42.63
CA ILE A 920 -28.88 -6.87 41.36
C ILE A 920 -28.84 -5.35 41.48
N TYR A 921 -27.68 -4.77 41.20
CA TYR A 921 -27.42 -3.35 41.22
C TYR A 921 -27.37 -2.84 39.77
N ILE A 922 -28.25 -1.90 39.44
CA ILE A 922 -28.48 -1.37 38.10
C ILE A 922 -27.94 0.05 38.02
N PHE A 923 -26.82 0.22 37.34
CA PHE A 923 -26.15 1.49 37.10
C PHE A 923 -26.64 2.04 35.78
N TYR A 924 -27.67 2.87 35.81
CA TYR A 924 -28.27 3.42 34.60
C TYR A 924 -27.66 4.75 34.20
N ARG A 925 -27.53 4.97 32.89
CA ARG A 925 -27.26 6.30 32.36
C ARG A 925 -28.53 7.14 32.48
N ALA A 926 -28.39 8.33 33.03
CA ALA A 926 -29.43 9.33 33.14
C ALA A 926 -29.03 10.59 32.36
N PHE A 927 -30.02 11.24 31.75
CA PHE A 927 -29.83 12.49 31.01
C PHE A 927 -30.91 13.50 31.43
N GLY A 928 -30.46 14.66 31.89
CA GLY A 928 -31.33 15.74 32.35
C GLY A 928 -31.50 16.88 31.34
N ASP A 929 -32.22 17.92 31.76
CA ASP A 929 -32.44 19.13 30.95
C ASP A 929 -31.15 19.92 30.67
N ASP A 930 -30.14 19.74 31.52
CA ASP A 930 -28.81 20.33 31.36
C ASP A 930 -27.95 19.66 30.28
N GLN A 931 -28.47 18.58 29.67
CA GLN A 931 -27.81 17.80 28.64
C GLN A 931 -26.48 17.17 29.09
N ILE A 932 -26.42 16.74 30.35
CA ILE A 932 -25.25 16.06 30.93
C ILE A 932 -25.62 14.65 31.35
N SER A 933 -24.90 13.66 30.82
CA SER A 933 -25.09 12.26 31.22
C SER A 933 -24.45 11.96 32.58
N ARG A 934 -25.19 11.28 33.46
CA ARG A 934 -24.74 10.84 34.80
C ARG A 934 -25.11 9.38 35.05
N ILE A 935 -24.54 8.77 36.10
CA ILE A 935 -24.87 7.40 36.49
C ILE A 935 -25.75 7.39 37.74
N GLY A 936 -26.96 6.87 37.61
CA GLY A 936 -27.88 6.60 38.71
C GLY A 936 -27.80 5.15 39.19
N LEU A 937 -28.42 4.85 40.33
CA LEU A 937 -28.48 3.50 40.89
C LEU A 937 -29.93 3.07 41.21
N ALA A 938 -30.30 1.90 40.70
CA ALA A 938 -31.50 1.18 41.10
C ALA A 938 -31.12 -0.23 41.59
N ILE A 939 -31.93 -0.83 42.46
CA ILE A 939 -31.67 -2.13 43.08
C ILE A 939 -32.91 -3.01 42.90
N SER A 940 -32.67 -4.27 42.57
CA SER A 940 -33.70 -5.29 42.42
C SER A 940 -33.27 -6.61 43.06
N SER A 941 -34.20 -7.27 43.75
CA SER A 941 -33.98 -8.57 44.39
C SER A 941 -34.38 -9.74 43.48
N ASP A 942 -35.31 -9.53 42.54
CA ASP A 942 -35.78 -10.55 41.59
C ASP A 942 -35.27 -10.31 40.15
N GLY A 943 -34.76 -9.12 39.88
CA GLY A 943 -34.26 -8.67 38.59
C GLY A 943 -35.30 -8.01 37.67
N PHE A 944 -36.58 -8.06 38.03
CA PHE A 944 -37.68 -7.58 37.19
C PHE A 944 -38.37 -6.35 37.79
N HIS A 945 -38.46 -6.28 39.13
CA HIS A 945 -39.07 -5.16 39.85
C HIS A 945 -38.01 -4.36 40.61
N ILE A 946 -38.16 -3.04 40.62
CA ILE A 946 -37.22 -2.14 41.30
C ILE A 946 -37.64 -1.99 42.76
N ASP A 947 -36.80 -2.47 43.68
CA ASP A 947 -37.01 -2.33 45.12
C ASP A 947 -36.64 -0.93 45.62
N GLU A 948 -35.60 -0.34 45.03
CA GLU A 948 -35.06 0.95 45.44
C GLU A 948 -34.45 1.67 44.23
N ARG A 949 -34.70 2.97 44.09
CA ARG A 949 -34.04 3.88 43.13
C ARG A 949 -33.59 5.11 43.90
N LEU A 950 -32.31 5.48 43.78
CA LEU A 950 -31.77 6.63 44.49
C LEU A 950 -32.22 7.96 43.85
N GLU A 951 -32.46 8.98 44.68
CA GLU A 951 -32.89 10.33 44.25
C GLU A 951 -31.76 11.16 43.62
N SER A 952 -30.50 10.78 43.86
CA SER A 952 -29.30 11.48 43.39
C SER A 952 -28.38 10.52 42.62
N PRO A 953 -27.59 11.04 41.65
CA PRO A 953 -26.62 10.22 40.92
C PRO A 953 -25.54 9.69 41.87
N ILE A 954 -25.04 8.48 41.57
CA ILE A 954 -23.91 7.88 42.29
C ILE A 954 -22.56 8.24 41.66
N TYR A 955 -22.57 8.74 40.42
CA TYR A 955 -21.37 9.20 39.72
C TYR A 955 -21.72 10.29 38.70
N GLU A 956 -21.00 11.41 38.72
CA GLU A 956 -21.23 12.59 37.87
C GLU A 956 -19.90 13.21 37.40
N PRO A 957 -19.89 13.98 36.29
CA PRO A 957 -18.69 14.62 35.77
C PRO A 957 -17.94 15.50 36.76
N LYS A 958 -16.61 15.33 36.85
CA LYS A 958 -15.69 16.21 37.60
C LYS A 958 -14.49 16.64 36.76
N GLU A 959 -14.09 15.84 35.78
CA GLU A 959 -12.90 16.09 34.96
C GLU A 959 -13.22 16.74 33.61
N LYS A 960 -12.21 17.39 33.01
CA LYS A 960 -12.40 18.12 31.73
C LYS A 960 -12.84 17.22 30.58
N TRP A 961 -12.35 15.98 30.56
CA TRP A 961 -12.62 15.00 29.50
C TRP A 961 -14.00 14.32 29.61
N GLU A 962 -14.74 14.55 30.70
CA GLU A 962 -16.08 13.99 30.92
C GLU A 962 -17.14 15.08 31.15
N LYS A 963 -16.80 16.36 30.90
CA LYS A 963 -17.64 17.52 31.23
C LYS A 963 -19.05 17.51 30.60
N LYS A 964 -19.28 16.69 29.57
CA LYS A 964 -20.58 16.50 28.93
C LYS A 964 -21.25 15.16 29.28
N GLY A 965 -20.54 14.23 29.91
CA GLY A 965 -21.18 13.03 30.41
C GLY A 965 -20.22 11.92 30.82
N CYS A 966 -20.68 11.15 31.81
CA CYS A 966 -20.20 9.80 32.10
C CYS A 966 -21.28 8.82 31.61
N GLU A 967 -20.98 8.05 30.56
CA GLU A 967 -22.01 7.32 29.81
C GLU A 967 -21.76 5.81 29.78
N ASP A 968 -22.86 5.06 29.67
CA ASP A 968 -22.89 3.63 29.31
C ASP A 968 -21.93 2.76 30.17
N PRO A 969 -22.16 2.65 31.50
CA PRO A 969 -21.23 1.98 32.41
C PRO A 969 -21.23 0.46 32.22
N ARG A 970 -20.06 -0.18 32.29
CA ARG A 970 -19.90 -1.64 32.37
C ARG A 970 -19.15 -1.98 33.64
N LEU A 971 -19.62 -2.98 34.38
CA LEU A 971 -19.16 -3.28 35.74
C LEU A 971 -18.55 -4.67 35.84
N VAL A 972 -17.41 -4.76 36.52
CA VAL A 972 -16.83 -6.04 36.94
C VAL A 972 -16.29 -5.96 38.36
N LEU A 973 -16.41 -7.06 39.11
CA LEU A 973 -15.77 -7.24 40.40
C LEU A 973 -14.44 -7.98 40.19
N ILE A 974 -13.33 -7.37 40.60
CA ILE A 974 -12.00 -7.99 40.58
C ILE A 974 -11.43 -7.90 41.99
N GLY A 975 -11.27 -9.05 42.65
CA GLY A 975 -10.97 -9.08 44.08
C GLY A 975 -12.07 -8.40 44.89
N GLU A 976 -11.70 -7.44 45.73
CA GLU A 976 -12.61 -6.67 46.59
C GLU A 976 -12.98 -5.30 45.97
N ARG A 977 -12.73 -5.09 44.67
CA ARG A 977 -12.99 -3.81 43.99
C ARG A 977 -13.94 -3.95 42.81
N ILE A 978 -14.89 -3.02 42.74
CA ILE A 978 -15.74 -2.83 41.57
C ILE A 978 -15.02 -1.86 40.63
N TYR A 979 -14.76 -2.32 39.41
CA TYR A 979 -14.26 -1.51 38.32
C TYR A 979 -15.40 -1.15 37.37
N MET A 980 -15.47 0.12 37.01
CA MET A 980 -16.44 0.66 36.05
C MET A 980 -15.69 1.25 34.86
N THR A 981 -15.80 0.60 33.71
CA THR A 981 -15.44 1.21 32.42
C THR A 981 -16.65 2.01 31.92
N TYR A 982 -16.40 3.21 31.43
CA TYR A 982 -17.45 4.10 30.94
C TYR A 982 -16.95 5.00 29.81
N THR A 983 -17.87 5.53 29.02
CA THR A 983 -17.56 6.54 28.00
C THR A 983 -17.53 7.91 28.66
N ALA A 984 -16.37 8.55 28.67
CA ALA A 984 -16.20 9.95 29.05
C ALA A 984 -16.35 10.84 27.81
N TYR A 985 -17.30 11.77 27.85
CA TYR A 985 -17.56 12.69 26.74
C TYR A 985 -17.29 14.13 27.15
N ASP A 986 -16.45 14.83 26.38
CA ASP A 986 -16.12 16.23 26.61
C ASP A 986 -16.92 17.20 25.71
N GLY A 987 -17.82 16.69 24.85
CA GLY A 987 -18.54 17.50 23.88
C GLY A 987 -17.89 17.56 22.49
N VAL A 988 -16.70 16.97 22.33
CA VAL A 988 -15.96 16.88 21.07
C VAL A 988 -15.55 15.43 20.80
N VAL A 989 -14.94 14.76 21.78
CA VAL A 989 -14.44 13.39 21.66
C VAL A 989 -15.04 12.52 22.77
N ALA A 990 -15.48 11.32 22.39
CA ALA A 990 -15.89 10.28 23.33
C ALA A 990 -14.75 9.28 23.53
N GLN A 991 -14.36 9.05 24.77
CA GLN A 991 -13.18 8.27 25.13
C GLN A 991 -13.51 7.26 26.22
N ILE A 992 -12.71 6.20 26.33
CA ILE A 992 -12.84 5.25 27.43
C ILE A 992 -12.17 5.81 28.69
N ALA A 993 -12.92 5.81 29.78
CA ALA A 993 -12.43 6.10 31.11
C ALA A 993 -12.66 4.91 32.05
N LEU A 994 -11.85 4.87 33.10
CA LEU A 994 -11.94 3.88 34.16
C LEU A 994 -12.16 4.56 35.51
N ALA A 995 -13.09 4.03 36.29
CA ALA A 995 -13.27 4.35 37.69
C ALA A 995 -13.33 3.08 38.55
N SER A 996 -13.03 3.19 39.84
CA SER A 996 -13.17 2.06 40.76
C SER A 996 -13.60 2.49 42.16
N ILE A 997 -14.17 1.55 42.90
CA ILE A 997 -14.57 1.70 44.30
C ILE A 997 -14.40 0.37 45.03
N GLU A 998 -13.96 0.41 46.30
CA GLU A 998 -13.93 -0.78 47.15
C GLU A 998 -15.36 -1.32 47.36
N LEU A 999 -15.53 -2.64 47.33
CA LEU A 999 -16.82 -3.30 47.52
C LEU A 999 -17.45 -2.91 48.87
N ALA A 1000 -16.64 -2.82 49.92
CA ALA A 1000 -17.09 -2.39 51.25
C ALA A 1000 -17.54 -0.91 51.28
N ASP A 1001 -16.93 -0.03 50.48
CA ASP A 1001 -17.36 1.37 50.35
C ASP A 1001 -18.66 1.47 49.55
N PHE A 1002 -18.78 0.70 48.47
CA PHE A 1002 -19.98 0.61 47.65
C PHE A 1002 -21.19 0.11 48.45
N LEU A 1003 -21.06 -1.01 49.16
CA LEU A 1003 -22.12 -1.57 50.00
C LEU A 1003 -22.50 -0.63 51.16
N ALA A 1004 -21.55 0.15 51.66
CA ALA A 1004 -21.79 1.17 52.68
C ALA A 1004 -22.24 2.53 52.11
N ARG A 1005 -22.54 2.60 50.81
CA ARG A 1005 -23.05 3.79 50.11
C ARG A 1005 -22.15 5.02 50.18
N ARG A 1006 -20.83 4.83 50.20
CA ARG A 1006 -19.83 5.92 50.24
C ARG A 1006 -19.43 6.36 48.84
N TRP A 1007 -20.34 7.01 48.11
CA TRP A 1007 -20.14 7.41 46.70
C TRP A 1007 -19.00 8.42 46.49
N ASP A 1008 -18.61 9.16 47.52
CA ASP A 1008 -17.44 10.05 47.48
C ASP A 1008 -16.11 9.30 47.32
N LYS A 1009 -16.10 7.97 47.53
CA LYS A 1009 -14.93 7.09 47.43
C LYS A 1009 -14.66 6.55 46.02
N TRP A 1010 -15.45 6.93 45.02
CA TRP A 1010 -15.11 6.62 43.63
C TRP A 1010 -13.77 7.25 43.24
N GLU A 1011 -12.82 6.39 42.84
CA GLU A 1011 -11.52 6.77 42.32
C GLU A 1011 -11.59 6.84 40.78
N ARG A 1012 -11.22 7.99 40.22
CA ARG A 1012 -11.02 8.15 38.77
C ARG A 1012 -9.63 7.66 38.40
N CYS A 1013 -9.55 6.53 37.70
CA CYS A 1013 -8.28 5.93 37.30
C CYS A 1013 -7.68 6.63 36.07
N GLY A 1014 -8.47 7.36 35.28
CA GLY A 1014 -8.03 8.14 34.12
C GLY A 1014 -8.59 7.64 32.79
N LEU A 1015 -8.14 8.27 31.70
CA LEU A 1015 -8.48 7.89 30.33
C LEU A 1015 -7.60 6.72 29.86
N ALA A 1016 -8.21 5.68 29.31
CA ALA A 1016 -7.51 4.52 28.76
C ALA A 1016 -6.59 4.90 27.60
N PHE A 1017 -7.14 5.64 26.63
CA PHE A 1017 -6.45 6.08 25.42
C PHE A 1017 -6.67 7.59 25.21
N PRO A 1018 -5.92 8.47 25.92
CA PRO A 1018 -6.12 9.90 25.84
C PRO A 1018 -6.01 10.45 24.40
N GLY A 1019 -6.99 11.24 23.98
CA GLY A 1019 -7.08 11.83 22.65
C GLY A 1019 -7.57 10.89 21.55
N PHE A 1020 -8.01 9.68 21.88
CA PHE A 1020 -8.47 8.68 20.91
C PHE A 1020 -9.96 8.37 21.06
N GLU A 1021 -10.71 8.41 19.95
CA GLU A 1021 -12.15 8.10 19.97
C GLU A 1021 -12.37 6.58 20.11
N ASP A 1022 -13.01 6.18 21.21
CA ASP A 1022 -13.22 4.77 21.57
C ASP A 1022 -14.38 4.63 22.55
N LYS A 1023 -15.09 3.49 22.49
CA LYS A 1023 -16.32 3.21 23.27
C LYS A 1023 -16.43 1.74 23.65
N ASP A 1024 -17.51 1.40 24.34
CA ASP A 1024 -17.94 0.01 24.59
C ASP A 1024 -16.93 -0.85 25.34
N ALA A 1025 -16.16 -0.21 26.22
CA ALA A 1025 -15.14 -0.88 26.99
C ALA A 1025 -15.73 -1.81 28.06
N THR A 1026 -15.20 -3.02 28.16
CA THR A 1026 -15.50 -3.96 29.24
C THR A 1026 -14.29 -4.80 29.61
N LEU A 1027 -14.07 -4.98 30.91
CA LEU A 1027 -12.97 -5.77 31.46
C LEU A 1027 -13.40 -7.23 31.63
N PHE A 1028 -12.44 -8.15 31.56
CA PHE A 1028 -12.67 -9.51 32.05
C PHE A 1028 -12.44 -9.58 33.58
N PRO A 1029 -13.22 -10.39 34.31
CA PRO A 1029 -13.15 -10.45 35.78
C PRO A 1029 -11.98 -11.32 36.30
N GLN A 1030 -11.05 -11.74 35.44
CA GLN A 1030 -9.89 -12.55 35.82
C GLN A 1030 -8.68 -12.28 34.90
N LEU A 1031 -7.50 -12.72 35.36
CA LEU A 1031 -6.27 -12.72 34.57
C LEU A 1031 -6.23 -13.88 33.57
N PHE A 1032 -5.59 -13.65 32.43
CA PHE A 1032 -5.27 -14.65 31.40
C PHE A 1032 -3.78 -14.61 31.14
N ASN A 1033 -3.07 -15.71 31.40
CA ASN A 1033 -1.62 -15.79 31.26
C ASN A 1033 -0.87 -14.65 31.99
N GLY A 1034 -1.36 -14.25 33.17
CA GLY A 1034 -0.78 -13.17 33.97
C GLY A 1034 -1.12 -11.75 33.52
N ARG A 1035 -2.01 -11.57 32.53
CA ARG A 1035 -2.41 -10.27 31.99
C ARG A 1035 -3.92 -10.04 32.12
N TYR A 1036 -4.32 -8.80 32.32
CA TYR A 1036 -5.72 -8.38 32.20
C TYR A 1036 -6.09 -8.26 30.73
N MET A 1037 -7.36 -8.53 30.43
CA MET A 1037 -7.93 -8.46 29.09
C MET A 1037 -9.12 -7.51 29.10
N LEU A 1038 -9.27 -6.74 28.03
CA LEU A 1038 -10.34 -5.78 27.85
C LEU A 1038 -10.87 -5.86 26.42
N TYR A 1039 -12.18 -5.79 26.26
CA TYR A 1039 -12.78 -5.44 24.98
C TYR A 1039 -13.16 -3.98 24.91
N HIS A 1040 -13.03 -3.40 23.73
CA HIS A 1040 -13.40 -2.02 23.43
C HIS A 1040 -13.73 -1.87 21.94
N ARG A 1041 -14.04 -0.66 21.46
CA ARG A 1041 -14.47 -0.45 20.09
C ARG A 1041 -13.87 0.80 19.46
N ILE A 1042 -12.85 0.55 18.63
CA ILE A 1042 -12.50 1.47 17.55
C ILE A 1042 -13.47 1.20 16.39
N GLU A 1043 -14.37 2.15 16.11
CA GLU A 1043 -15.39 1.99 15.09
C GLU A 1043 -14.75 1.65 13.73
N PRO A 1044 -15.12 0.52 13.10
CA PRO A 1044 -16.39 -0.21 13.27
C PRO A 1044 -16.36 -1.52 14.08
N SER A 1045 -15.23 -1.89 14.68
CA SER A 1045 -14.95 -3.27 15.11
C SER A 1045 -14.83 -3.43 16.62
N ILE A 1046 -15.01 -4.65 17.15
CA ILE A 1046 -14.67 -4.97 18.54
C ILE A 1046 -13.19 -5.33 18.60
N TRP A 1047 -12.48 -4.75 19.55
CA TRP A 1047 -11.05 -4.92 19.79
C TRP A 1047 -10.80 -5.63 21.10
N ILE A 1048 -9.66 -6.32 21.18
CA ILE A 1048 -9.11 -6.87 22.41
C ILE A 1048 -7.77 -6.19 22.71
N SER A 1049 -7.61 -5.80 23.98
CA SER A 1049 -6.38 -5.23 24.53
C SER A 1049 -5.92 -6.05 25.73
N SER A 1050 -4.59 -6.20 25.89
CA SER A 1050 -4.00 -6.91 27.03
C SER A 1050 -2.93 -6.10 27.75
N PHE A 1051 -2.90 -6.17 29.09
CA PHE A 1051 -2.01 -5.35 29.91
C PHE A 1051 -1.69 -5.99 31.25
N GLU A 1052 -0.58 -5.60 31.87
CA GLU A 1052 -0.09 -6.19 33.13
C GLU A 1052 -0.76 -5.60 34.38
N ARG A 1053 -1.21 -4.34 34.30
CA ARG A 1053 -1.81 -3.61 35.43
C ARG A 1053 -2.99 -2.77 34.96
N ILE A 1054 -4.00 -2.65 35.80
CA ILE A 1054 -5.15 -1.78 35.58
C ILE A 1054 -4.75 -0.33 35.95
N GLU A 1055 -3.91 0.29 35.14
CA GLU A 1055 -3.43 1.66 35.31
C GLU A 1055 -3.57 2.43 33.99
N CYS A 1056 -4.20 3.61 34.01
CA CYS A 1056 -4.36 4.45 32.81
C CYS A 1056 -3.23 5.52 32.72
N PRO A 1057 -2.77 5.89 31.50
CA PRO A 1057 -3.17 5.34 30.21
C PRO A 1057 -2.63 3.92 29.99
N TRP A 1058 -3.37 3.11 29.23
CA TRP A 1058 -2.95 1.75 28.90
C TRP A 1058 -1.79 1.75 27.89
N PRO A 1059 -0.99 0.65 27.80
CA PRO A 1059 0.14 0.56 26.88
C PRO A 1059 -0.28 0.71 25.41
N ARG A 1060 0.70 0.95 24.53
CA ARG A 1060 0.52 1.17 23.08
C ARG A 1060 0.56 -0.12 22.26
N GLU A 1061 1.01 -1.19 22.91
CA GLU A 1061 1.20 -2.50 22.32
C GLU A 1061 0.09 -3.47 22.73
N GLU A 1062 -0.04 -4.58 21.99
CA GLU A 1062 -0.96 -5.69 22.28
C GLU A 1062 -2.46 -5.38 22.14
N HIS A 1063 -2.78 -4.61 21.11
CA HIS A 1063 -4.16 -4.37 20.67
C HIS A 1063 -4.43 -5.12 19.37
N ARG A 1064 -5.58 -5.79 19.26
CA ARG A 1064 -5.99 -6.48 18.03
C ARG A 1064 -7.47 -6.33 17.79
N ILE A 1065 -7.88 -6.36 16.52
CA ILE A 1065 -9.29 -6.56 16.18
C ILE A 1065 -9.66 -7.97 16.62
N LEU A 1066 -10.71 -8.10 17.43
CA LEU A 1066 -11.29 -9.41 17.77
C LEU A 1066 -12.18 -9.87 16.61
N ILE A 1067 -13.16 -9.03 16.26
CA ILE A 1067 -14.09 -9.24 15.15
C ILE A 1067 -14.51 -7.89 14.58
N GLY A 1068 -14.86 -7.86 13.29
CA GLY A 1068 -15.49 -6.70 12.66
C GLY A 1068 -16.92 -6.97 12.17
N PRO A 1069 -17.55 -5.94 11.58
CA PRO A 1069 -18.92 -6.03 11.06
C PRO A 1069 -19.08 -7.15 10.03
N GLY A 1070 -20.27 -7.73 9.97
CA GLY A 1070 -20.58 -8.76 8.98
C GLY A 1070 -20.64 -8.21 7.55
N ALA A 1071 -20.67 -9.10 6.56
CA ALA A 1071 -20.64 -8.68 5.16
C ALA A 1071 -21.98 -8.06 4.69
N GLY A 1072 -21.89 -7.00 3.90
CA GLY A 1072 -23.04 -6.43 3.19
C GLY A 1072 -24.17 -5.89 4.08
N MET A 1073 -25.38 -6.43 3.92
CA MET A 1073 -26.63 -5.92 4.54
C MET A 1073 -27.13 -6.73 5.74
N VAL A 1074 -26.27 -7.56 6.34
CA VAL A 1074 -26.63 -8.27 7.57
C VAL A 1074 -26.89 -7.30 8.73
N TRP A 1075 -27.59 -7.78 9.76
CA TRP A 1075 -28.08 -6.97 10.88
C TRP A 1075 -26.97 -6.24 11.66
N ASP A 1076 -25.73 -6.70 11.57
CA ASP A 1076 -24.54 -6.12 12.19
C ASP A 1076 -23.45 -5.71 11.18
N GLY A 1077 -23.85 -5.39 9.95
CA GLY A 1077 -22.95 -5.10 8.84
C GLY A 1077 -22.37 -3.68 8.78
N LEU A 1078 -22.92 -2.71 9.51
CA LEU A 1078 -22.41 -1.33 9.55
C LEU A 1078 -21.30 -1.17 10.59
N LYS A 1079 -21.63 -1.51 11.84
CA LYS A 1079 -20.73 -1.47 13.00
C LYS A 1079 -21.22 -2.40 14.11
N ILE A 1080 -20.27 -2.82 14.93
CA ILE A 1080 -20.51 -3.63 16.14
C ILE A 1080 -19.81 -3.00 17.33
N GLY A 1081 -20.22 -3.37 18.54
CA GLY A 1081 -19.56 -2.96 19.77
C GLY A 1081 -19.90 -3.86 20.94
N GLY A 1082 -19.04 -3.81 21.96
CA GLY A 1082 -19.28 -4.51 23.22
C GLY A 1082 -20.62 -4.06 23.85
N GLY A 1083 -21.37 -5.02 24.40
CA GLY A 1083 -22.58 -4.73 25.16
C GLY A 1083 -22.35 -4.98 26.64
N SER A 1084 -22.72 -6.16 27.11
CA SER A 1084 -22.55 -6.59 28.49
C SER A 1084 -21.11 -6.91 28.86
N GLN A 1085 -20.84 -6.99 30.16
CA GLN A 1085 -19.65 -7.67 30.66
C GLN A 1085 -19.65 -9.17 30.28
N PRO A 1086 -18.46 -9.81 30.20
CA PRO A 1086 -18.36 -11.24 29.89
C PRO A 1086 -18.97 -12.12 30.98
N ILE A 1087 -19.88 -13.03 30.61
CA ILE A 1087 -20.52 -14.01 31.50
C ILE A 1087 -19.86 -15.37 31.33
N LYS A 1088 -19.35 -15.95 32.42
CA LYS A 1088 -18.67 -17.24 32.35
C LYS A 1088 -19.68 -18.38 32.26
N THR A 1089 -19.54 -19.23 31.24
CA THR A 1089 -20.31 -20.48 31.07
C THR A 1089 -19.36 -21.66 30.96
N LYS A 1090 -19.85 -22.90 31.08
CA LYS A 1090 -19.01 -24.09 30.83
C LYS A 1090 -18.53 -24.20 29.37
N TYR A 1091 -19.15 -23.47 28.44
CA TYR A 1091 -18.83 -23.50 27.01
C TYR A 1091 -17.84 -22.42 26.59
N GLY A 1092 -17.69 -21.34 27.37
CA GLY A 1092 -16.95 -20.14 26.98
C GLY A 1092 -17.37 -18.92 27.80
N TRP A 1093 -16.74 -17.78 27.54
CA TRP A 1093 -17.25 -16.48 27.98
C TRP A 1093 -18.30 -16.02 26.98
N LEU A 1094 -19.53 -15.87 27.46
CA LEU A 1094 -20.69 -15.40 26.73
C LEU A 1094 -20.76 -13.86 26.82
N LEU A 1095 -20.86 -13.20 25.69
CA LEU A 1095 -21.04 -11.76 25.59
C LEU A 1095 -22.30 -11.45 24.80
N ILE A 1096 -23.10 -10.52 25.31
CA ILE A 1096 -24.18 -9.91 24.54
C ILE A 1096 -23.59 -8.65 23.91
N TYR A 1097 -23.50 -8.62 22.58
CA TYR A 1097 -22.96 -7.49 21.82
C TYR A 1097 -24.08 -6.81 21.02
N HIS A 1098 -23.85 -5.57 20.61
CA HIS A 1098 -24.77 -4.89 19.71
C HIS A 1098 -24.22 -4.83 18.28
N GLY A 1099 -25.14 -4.88 17.33
CA GLY A 1099 -24.87 -4.71 15.91
C GLY A 1099 -25.81 -3.68 15.31
N VAL A 1100 -25.30 -2.95 14.33
CA VAL A 1100 -26.04 -1.91 13.61
C VAL A 1100 -26.05 -2.27 12.14
N ASP A 1101 -27.22 -2.19 11.51
CA ASP A 1101 -27.38 -2.37 10.08
C ASP A 1101 -27.22 -1.05 9.30
N ASN A 1102 -27.26 -1.12 7.98
CA ASN A 1102 -27.15 0.06 7.11
C ASN A 1102 -28.39 1.00 7.18
N SER A 1103 -29.45 0.58 7.87
CA SER A 1103 -30.65 1.37 8.17
C SER A 1103 -30.62 1.98 9.57
N TRP A 1104 -29.48 1.90 10.27
CA TRP A 1104 -29.26 2.42 11.63
C TRP A 1104 -30.12 1.76 12.71
N VAL A 1105 -30.62 0.55 12.49
CA VAL A 1105 -31.33 -0.22 13.52
C VAL A 1105 -30.33 -0.95 14.41
N TYR A 1106 -30.42 -0.74 15.73
CA TYR A 1106 -29.56 -1.41 16.72
C TYR A 1106 -30.26 -2.66 17.23
N ARG A 1107 -29.56 -3.80 17.15
CA ARG A 1107 -30.02 -5.11 17.62
C ARG A 1107 -28.96 -5.75 18.53
N LEU A 1108 -29.36 -6.74 19.30
CA LEU A 1108 -28.44 -7.53 20.14
C LEU A 1108 -28.15 -8.88 19.50
N GLY A 1109 -26.92 -9.37 19.65
CA GLY A 1109 -26.48 -10.71 19.28
C GLY A 1109 -25.59 -11.32 20.35
N VAL A 1110 -25.08 -12.52 20.07
CA VAL A 1110 -24.28 -13.31 21.01
C VAL A 1110 -22.90 -13.59 20.42
N LEU A 1111 -21.87 -13.39 21.25
CA LEU A 1111 -20.49 -13.78 20.99
C LEU A 1111 -20.02 -14.73 22.11
N LEU A 1112 -19.41 -15.85 21.73
CA LEU A 1112 -18.80 -16.80 22.66
C LEU A 1112 -17.30 -16.86 22.38
N VAL A 1113 -16.48 -16.65 23.41
CA VAL A 1113 -15.01 -16.74 23.31
C VAL A 1113 -14.44 -17.76 24.29
N ALA A 1114 -13.21 -18.20 24.06
CA ALA A 1114 -12.64 -19.30 24.83
C ALA A 1114 -12.29 -18.94 26.28
N LEU A 1115 -12.47 -19.91 27.19
CA LEU A 1115 -12.23 -19.74 28.63
C LEU A 1115 -10.77 -19.49 28.98
N ASP A 1116 -9.85 -20.00 28.15
CA ASP A 1116 -8.40 -19.95 28.30
C ASP A 1116 -7.76 -18.79 27.52
N ASN A 1117 -8.37 -18.40 26.40
CA ASN A 1117 -7.92 -17.29 25.55
C ASN A 1117 -9.13 -16.47 25.04
N PRO A 1118 -9.42 -15.29 25.64
CA PRO A 1118 -10.45 -14.38 25.15
C PRO A 1118 -10.19 -13.80 23.76
N GLY A 1119 -8.98 -13.93 23.21
CA GLY A 1119 -8.70 -13.57 21.82
C GLY A 1119 -9.27 -14.56 20.79
N ARG A 1120 -9.72 -15.74 21.24
CA ARG A 1120 -10.22 -16.81 20.37
C ARG A 1120 -11.75 -16.87 20.38
N VAL A 1121 -12.35 -16.46 19.27
CA VAL A 1121 -13.80 -16.56 19.02
C VAL A 1121 -14.19 -18.02 18.76
N ILE A 1122 -15.22 -18.48 19.45
CA ILE A 1122 -15.79 -19.82 19.30
C ILE A 1122 -17.06 -19.78 18.45
N TYR A 1123 -17.92 -18.78 18.70
CA TYR A 1123 -19.22 -18.67 18.06
C TYR A 1123 -19.66 -17.20 18.03
N ARG A 1124 -20.25 -16.78 16.92
CA ARG A 1124 -20.94 -15.50 16.72
C ARG A 1124 -22.30 -15.79 16.11
N SER A 1125 -23.37 -15.32 16.74
CA SER A 1125 -24.72 -15.55 16.23
C SER A 1125 -24.89 -14.93 14.83
N PRO A 1126 -25.34 -15.70 13.81
CA PRO A 1126 -25.59 -15.16 12.47
C PRO A 1126 -26.83 -14.26 12.47
N ASN A 1127 -27.75 -14.48 13.40
CA ASN A 1127 -28.97 -13.72 13.63
C ASN A 1127 -28.85 -12.82 14.87
N HIS A 1128 -29.71 -11.81 14.97
CA HIS A 1128 -29.95 -11.08 16.21
C HIS A 1128 -30.76 -11.93 17.20
N VAL A 1129 -30.49 -11.80 18.49
CA VAL A 1129 -31.28 -12.41 19.57
C VAL A 1129 -32.39 -11.49 20.09
N LEU A 1130 -32.27 -10.17 19.86
CA LEU A 1130 -33.31 -9.18 20.18
C LEU A 1130 -33.27 -8.04 19.15
N GLU A 1131 -34.44 -7.62 18.67
CA GLU A 1131 -34.62 -6.44 17.83
C GLU A 1131 -35.73 -5.52 18.38
N PRO A 1132 -35.78 -4.25 17.97
CA PRO A 1132 -36.87 -3.36 18.36
C PRO A 1132 -38.22 -3.82 17.79
N GLU A 1133 -39.16 -4.19 18.68
CA GLU A 1133 -40.54 -4.57 18.33
C GLU A 1133 -41.58 -3.87 19.21
N ALA A 1134 -41.27 -3.64 20.49
CA ALA A 1134 -42.18 -2.96 21.41
C ALA A 1134 -42.21 -1.44 21.16
N SER A 1135 -43.30 -0.75 21.56
CA SER A 1135 -43.46 0.69 21.34
C SER A 1135 -42.30 1.51 21.89
N CYS A 1136 -41.83 1.17 23.10
CA CYS A 1136 -40.70 1.82 23.74
C CYS A 1136 -39.35 1.56 23.05
N GLU A 1137 -39.23 0.49 22.27
CA GLU A 1137 -38.01 0.13 21.52
C GLU A 1137 -38.00 0.77 20.11
N LEU A 1138 -39.17 0.80 19.45
CA LEU A 1138 -39.35 1.48 18.16
C LEU A 1138 -39.21 3.00 18.31
N GLY A 1139 -39.60 3.54 19.47
CA GLY A 1139 -39.53 4.95 19.81
C GLY A 1139 -40.92 5.57 19.88
N GLU A 1140 -41.24 6.14 21.05
CA GLU A 1140 -42.44 6.95 21.28
C GLU A 1140 -42.15 8.43 20.92
N GLU A 1141 -43.18 9.27 20.81
CA GLU A 1141 -43.00 10.71 20.56
C GLU A 1141 -42.13 11.34 21.65
N GLY A 1142 -41.04 12.00 21.27
CA GLY A 1142 -40.06 12.56 22.21
C GLY A 1142 -38.94 11.60 22.64
N CYS A 1143 -38.83 10.39 22.05
CA CYS A 1143 -37.68 9.51 22.29
C CYS A 1143 -36.36 10.10 21.79
N PHE A 1144 -35.24 9.63 22.33
CA PHE A 1144 -33.93 10.15 21.98
C PHE A 1144 -33.40 9.57 20.64
N VAL A 1145 -33.40 8.24 20.49
CA VAL A 1145 -32.95 7.56 19.26
C VAL A 1145 -33.89 6.39 18.96
N PRO A 1146 -34.76 6.47 17.92
CA PRO A 1146 -35.71 5.41 17.61
C PRO A 1146 -35.02 4.15 17.05
N HIS A 1147 -35.72 3.01 17.09
CA HIS A 1147 -35.24 1.71 16.60
C HIS A 1147 -33.94 1.22 17.26
N VAL A 1148 -33.85 1.36 18.59
CA VAL A 1148 -32.67 0.95 19.36
C VAL A 1148 -33.03 -0.02 20.49
N VAL A 1149 -32.34 -1.15 20.51
CA VAL A 1149 -32.12 -1.96 21.72
C VAL A 1149 -30.61 -2.04 21.99
N PHE A 1150 -30.17 -1.63 23.19
CA PHE A 1150 -28.75 -1.52 23.55
C PHE A 1150 -28.49 -1.97 24.98
N THR A 1151 -27.50 -2.84 25.22
CA THR A 1151 -27.18 -3.31 26.58
C THR A 1151 -25.77 -2.91 27.00
N CYS A 1152 -25.61 -2.56 28.27
CA CYS A 1152 -24.31 -2.44 28.94
C CYS A 1152 -24.14 -3.48 30.06
N GLY A 1153 -25.12 -4.36 30.26
CA GLY A 1153 -25.20 -5.15 31.47
C GLY A 1153 -26.08 -6.39 31.32
N ALA A 1154 -25.50 -7.54 31.64
CA ALA A 1154 -26.22 -8.79 31.79
C ALA A 1154 -25.66 -9.57 32.99
N VAL A 1155 -26.54 -10.23 33.73
CA VAL A 1155 -26.17 -11.01 34.93
C VAL A 1155 -26.86 -12.36 34.91
N SER A 1156 -26.34 -13.30 35.67
CA SER A 1156 -27.00 -14.58 35.89
C SER A 1156 -28.29 -14.41 36.70
N GLY A 1157 -29.33 -15.17 36.35
CA GLY A 1157 -30.57 -15.26 37.12
C GLY A 1157 -30.37 -15.90 38.50
N VAL A 1158 -29.31 -16.71 38.64
CA VAL A 1158 -28.88 -17.34 39.89
C VAL A 1158 -27.48 -16.85 40.30
N ASP A 1159 -27.18 -16.84 41.59
CA ASP A 1159 -25.84 -16.50 42.08
C ASP A 1159 -24.87 -17.69 41.85
N LYS A 1160 -24.25 -17.71 40.68
CA LYS A 1160 -23.38 -18.81 40.22
C LYS A 1160 -22.23 -18.28 39.38
N ALA A 1161 -21.01 -18.67 39.74
CA ALA A 1161 -19.79 -18.19 39.08
C ALA A 1161 -19.58 -18.72 37.64
N MET A 1162 -20.20 -19.85 37.28
CA MET A 1162 -20.13 -20.44 35.94
C MET A 1162 -21.46 -21.09 35.59
N LEU A 1163 -22.07 -20.66 34.48
CA LEU A 1163 -23.41 -21.10 34.09
C LEU A 1163 -23.42 -22.40 33.27
N ASP A 1164 -24.47 -23.20 33.48
CA ASP A 1164 -24.86 -24.42 32.76
C ASP A 1164 -26.08 -24.17 31.85
N ASP A 1165 -26.47 -25.17 31.06
CA ASP A 1165 -27.51 -25.11 30.02
C ASP A 1165 -28.85 -24.52 30.48
N ASP A 1166 -29.29 -24.86 31.69
CA ASP A 1166 -30.58 -24.47 32.25
C ASP A 1166 -30.54 -23.17 33.05
N ASP A 1167 -29.35 -22.62 33.29
CA ASP A 1167 -29.22 -21.35 33.98
C ASP A 1167 -29.69 -20.20 33.07
N GLU A 1168 -30.42 -19.26 33.66
CA GLU A 1168 -30.98 -18.10 32.97
C GLU A 1168 -30.00 -16.92 33.03
N VAL A 1169 -29.96 -16.13 31.95
CA VAL A 1169 -29.27 -14.84 31.89
C VAL A 1169 -30.34 -13.75 31.82
N ILE A 1170 -30.18 -12.72 32.65
CA ILE A 1170 -31.02 -11.52 32.68
C ILE A 1170 -30.26 -10.38 32.01
N ILE A 1171 -30.81 -9.84 30.92
CA ILE A 1171 -30.23 -8.79 30.09
C ILE A 1171 -31.03 -7.51 30.30
N TYR A 1172 -30.35 -6.47 30.78
CA TYR A 1172 -30.93 -5.14 30.89
C TYR A 1172 -30.53 -4.31 29.68
N TYR A 1173 -31.50 -3.65 29.05
CA TYR A 1173 -31.25 -2.90 27.82
C TYR A 1173 -31.99 -1.57 27.80
N GLY A 1174 -31.34 -0.56 27.23
CA GLY A 1174 -31.97 0.68 26.81
C GLY A 1174 -32.88 0.43 25.62
N ALA A 1175 -34.09 1.00 25.68
CA ALA A 1175 -35.07 1.01 24.61
C ALA A 1175 -35.21 2.45 24.08
N ALA A 1176 -34.89 2.63 22.79
CA ALA A 1176 -34.87 3.90 22.08
C ALA A 1176 -34.07 5.03 22.77
N ASP A 1177 -32.99 4.67 23.50
CA ASP A 1177 -32.21 5.58 24.36
C ASP A 1177 -33.07 6.45 25.30
N THR A 1178 -34.20 5.91 25.77
CA THR A 1178 -35.23 6.67 26.50
C THR A 1178 -35.65 5.98 27.80
N ALA A 1179 -35.79 4.65 27.78
CA ALA A 1179 -36.24 3.85 28.91
C ALA A 1179 -35.37 2.59 29.08
N ILE A 1180 -35.52 1.89 30.21
CA ILE A 1180 -34.84 0.62 30.46
C ILE A 1180 -35.86 -0.51 30.48
N CYS A 1181 -35.52 -1.58 29.76
CA CYS A 1181 -36.26 -2.83 29.69
C CYS A 1181 -35.38 -3.99 30.16
N VAL A 1182 -36.00 -5.13 30.41
CA VAL A 1182 -35.32 -6.38 30.75
C VAL A 1182 -35.84 -7.54 29.91
N ALA A 1183 -34.95 -8.44 29.52
CA ALA A 1183 -35.25 -9.66 28.79
C ALA A 1183 -34.40 -10.81 29.31
N THR A 1184 -34.84 -12.05 29.09
CA THR A 1184 -34.14 -13.24 29.58
C THR A 1184 -34.02 -14.34 28.55
N ALA A 1185 -33.06 -15.23 28.73
CA ALA A 1185 -32.92 -16.48 28.01
C ALA A 1185 -32.07 -17.47 28.80
N LYS A 1186 -32.24 -18.76 28.53
CA LYS A 1186 -31.34 -19.80 29.03
C LYS A 1186 -30.02 -19.80 28.26
N VAL A 1187 -28.93 -20.23 28.90
CA VAL A 1187 -27.63 -20.42 28.22
C VAL A 1187 -27.75 -21.37 27.02
N SER A 1188 -28.54 -22.43 27.13
CA SER A 1188 -28.77 -23.39 26.04
C SER A 1188 -29.57 -22.83 24.85
N GLU A 1189 -30.30 -21.73 25.04
CA GLU A 1189 -31.00 -21.03 23.96
C GLU A 1189 -30.04 -20.08 23.24
N LEU A 1190 -29.14 -19.42 23.98
CA LEU A 1190 -28.15 -18.49 23.40
C LEU A 1190 -26.96 -19.19 22.75
N ILE A 1191 -26.65 -20.42 23.16
CA ILE A 1191 -25.55 -21.23 22.61
C ILE A 1191 -26.14 -22.51 21.98
N PRO A 1192 -26.20 -22.60 20.64
CA PRO A 1192 -26.82 -23.71 19.94
C PRO A 1192 -26.20 -25.07 20.26
N GLU A 1193 -26.98 -26.14 20.11
CA GLU A 1193 -26.57 -27.50 20.47
C GLU A 1193 -25.30 -27.96 19.74
N GLU A 1194 -25.17 -27.64 18.45
CA GLU A 1194 -24.04 -27.98 17.62
C GLU A 1194 -22.73 -27.38 18.17
N ILE A 1195 -22.80 -26.15 18.65
CA ILE A 1195 -21.67 -25.45 19.28
C ILE A 1195 -21.35 -26.08 20.64
N ARG A 1196 -22.37 -26.38 21.45
CA ARG A 1196 -22.22 -27.03 22.77
C ARG A 1196 -21.60 -28.43 22.65
N LEU A 1197 -22.00 -29.21 21.64
CA LEU A 1197 -21.52 -30.59 21.41
C LEU A 1197 -20.13 -30.67 20.79
N SER A 1198 -19.75 -29.70 19.95
CA SER A 1198 -18.42 -29.66 19.30
C SER A 1198 -17.25 -29.73 20.30
N ARG A 1199 -17.47 -29.36 21.58
CA ARG A 1199 -16.50 -29.45 22.67
C ARG A 1199 -16.51 -30.77 23.46
N ASN A 1200 -17.57 -31.58 23.37
CA ASN A 1200 -17.62 -32.88 24.05
C ASN A 1200 -16.85 -33.97 23.29
N HIS A 1201 -16.39 -33.69 22.06
CA HIS A 1201 -15.58 -34.61 21.26
C HIS A 1201 -14.25 -33.93 20.98
N GLY A 1202 -13.25 -34.23 21.82
CA GLY A 1202 -11.91 -33.61 21.79
C GLY A 1202 -11.15 -33.82 20.48
N PHE A 1203 -11.52 -33.07 19.45
CA PHE A 1203 -10.68 -32.81 18.28
C PHE A 1203 -9.91 -31.51 18.54
N TYR A 1204 -8.79 -31.66 19.25
CA TYR A 1204 -7.67 -30.71 19.25
C TYR A 1204 -6.76 -30.98 18.06
#